data_AF-A0A139AT46-F1
#
_entry.id   AF-A0A139AT46-F1
#
_cell.length_a   1.000
_cell.length_b   1.000
_cell.length_c   1.000
_cell.angle_alpha   90.00
_cell.angle_beta   90.00
_cell.angle_gamma   90.00
#
_symmetry.space_group_name_H-M   'P 1'
#
loop_
_entity.id
_entity.type
_entity.pdbx_description
1 polymer ?
#
loop_
_entity_poly.entity_id
_entity_poly.type
_entity_poly.pdbx_seq_one_letter_code
_entity_poly.pdbx_strand_id
1 'polypeptide(L)'
;MPSQPADPPHAPAQPQPHTPPASSLDSRSYFERNNLNRILEAIVAGLSFNQPSDPLAYIEECVAHVRKLTFSDPGAVIPWDLFMTHEGTLAGDRTKRLAERQKVSAPVYGPVQFEKPTKPPKASSLDPYKSLPPIPSASSKDTPTPSAPAPSITSKEPLPAIAAVDPAILSRPAWSHIVFVLGGPGSGKGTVCARLKDEFGYVHLSAGDLLRAEVAKGTDSGKELDILMKEGKIVPAATTLRLMRAAMESAPASAAGFLIDGFPRQMDQALEFEEKIVPCQFALCFECPLSVLEQRLLKRGETSGRADDNAETIAKRFRTFEEASRPVIDYFESKGRVVKISSVPPPGHVYQTTRSHFIAHGAVPIPPLTNPNIILVLGGPGSGKGTQCARLAESFDVAHLSTGDLLRAEVASGSTMGRELQETMSKGGLVPTAVVLRLLKRAMVEREDALGFLVDGFPRALDQAQEFESVIGTVRTCLYFECGLETLEARLVERGKTSGRADDNVETIRLRFKTFQEQSMPVVEYFEKMDKVVKISSEAPVDEVYENARKHFESALTLPFQDANIVFVLGGPGSGKGTQCDKIVDTLGFAHLSTGDLLRAEVAGGSPLGKEIEAVMKEGKMVDLALTKRLLLGAMKAAQESGARGFLVDGFPRTVEQAQVFEKTIGRPKMVLFFEVPEDVLVQRLLKRGETSGRADDNLESIKKRIEMFVQASLPVVQHYEVEGKTSKVGGVCGVVICVGPTVGPNRYQRRGPSRRSPKRR
;
A
#
# COMPACT_ATOMS: atom_id res chain seq x y z
N MET A 1 -13.58 -74.43 60.75
CA MET A 1 -12.68 -73.43 61.39
C MET A 1 -11.30 -74.05 61.52
N PRO A 2 -10.21 -73.26 61.54
CA PRO A 2 -9.91 -72.02 60.82
C PRO A 2 -9.04 -72.36 59.56
N SER A 3 -8.41 -71.49 58.76
CA SER A 3 -8.60 -70.08 58.33
C SER A 3 -7.79 -69.87 57.04
N GLN A 4 -8.10 -68.85 56.24
CA GLN A 4 -7.26 -68.38 55.11
C GLN A 4 -7.06 -66.86 55.19
N PRO A 5 -5.85 -66.41 54.84
CA PRO A 5 -5.64 -65.27 53.92
C PRO A 5 -4.54 -65.62 52.88
N ALA A 6 -4.36 -65.00 51.71
CA ALA A 6 -5.11 -64.08 50.85
C ALA A 6 -4.08 -63.65 49.77
N ASP A 7 -4.29 -63.97 48.49
CA ASP A 7 -3.32 -63.67 47.42
C ASP A 7 -3.61 -62.33 46.70
N PRO A 8 -2.58 -61.54 46.29
CA PRO A 8 -2.73 -60.30 45.52
C PRO A 8 -2.78 -60.52 43.99
N PRO A 9 -3.37 -59.58 43.22
CA PRO A 9 -3.65 -59.76 41.79
C PRO A 9 -2.48 -59.49 40.82
N HIS A 10 -2.66 -59.98 39.59
CA HIS A 10 -1.68 -60.07 38.49
C HIS A 10 -1.04 -58.75 37.99
N ALA A 11 0.21 -58.86 37.53
CA ALA A 11 0.87 -57.90 36.64
C ALA A 11 0.78 -58.34 35.15
N PRO A 12 0.58 -57.43 34.17
CA PRO A 12 0.53 -57.77 32.74
C PRO A 12 1.92 -57.97 32.11
N ALA A 13 1.99 -58.79 31.05
CA ALA A 13 3.23 -59.15 30.36
C ALA A 13 3.73 -58.09 29.34
N GLN A 14 5.02 -58.15 29.02
CA GLN A 14 5.70 -57.26 28.08
C GLN A 14 5.30 -57.51 26.61
N PRO A 15 5.22 -56.48 25.75
CA PRO A 15 4.88 -56.63 24.33
C PRO A 15 6.05 -57.14 23.48
N GLN A 16 5.73 -58.04 22.54
CA GLN A 16 6.58 -58.54 21.46
C GLN A 16 6.79 -57.47 20.37
N PRO A 17 7.84 -57.55 19.53
CA PRO A 17 8.11 -56.56 18.49
C PRO A 17 7.09 -56.63 17.35
N HIS A 18 6.35 -55.54 17.13
CA HIS A 18 5.46 -55.40 15.99
C HIS A 18 6.21 -55.02 14.71
N THR A 19 6.07 -55.82 13.66
CA THR A 19 6.42 -55.48 12.29
C THR A 19 5.57 -54.30 11.79
N PRO A 20 6.14 -53.28 11.13
CA PRO A 20 5.38 -52.15 10.63
C PRO A 20 4.52 -52.54 9.40
N PRO A 21 3.28 -52.01 9.27
CA PRO A 21 2.47 -52.21 8.08
C PRO A 21 3.04 -51.41 6.89
N ALA A 22 2.81 -51.91 5.68
CA ALA A 22 3.43 -51.38 4.46
C ALA A 22 2.74 -50.12 3.89
N SER A 23 3.53 -49.37 3.12
CA SER A 23 3.13 -48.32 2.17
C SER A 23 2.68 -46.95 2.71
N SER A 24 3.67 -46.13 3.09
CA SER A 24 3.64 -44.73 2.65
C SER A 24 3.78 -44.69 1.13
N LEU A 25 2.67 -44.54 0.41
CA LEU A 25 2.69 -44.25 -1.03
C LEU A 25 3.41 -42.92 -1.25
N ASP A 26 4.56 -42.97 -1.94
CA ASP A 26 5.27 -41.79 -2.40
C ASP A 26 4.31 -40.91 -3.20
N SER A 27 4.11 -39.66 -2.75
CA SER A 27 3.19 -38.72 -3.38
C SER A 27 3.54 -38.48 -4.85
N ARG A 28 4.83 -38.56 -5.21
CA ARG A 28 5.29 -38.48 -6.59
C ARG A 28 4.72 -39.61 -7.45
N SER A 29 4.72 -40.84 -6.93
CA SER A 29 4.11 -42.00 -7.59
C SER A 29 2.58 -41.87 -7.74
N TYR A 30 1.91 -41.17 -6.82
CA TYR A 30 0.47 -40.90 -6.93
C TYR A 30 0.16 -39.84 -8.00
N PHE A 31 0.98 -38.78 -8.10
CA PHE A 31 0.83 -37.75 -9.14
C PHE A 31 1.12 -38.29 -10.54
N GLU A 32 2.14 -39.13 -10.69
CA GLU A 32 2.50 -39.78 -11.96
C GLU A 32 1.45 -40.81 -12.39
N ARG A 33 1.00 -41.71 -11.49
CA ARG A 33 -0.02 -42.73 -11.82
C ARG A 33 -1.38 -42.15 -12.22
N ASN A 34 -1.74 -40.98 -11.71
CA ASN A 34 -3.04 -40.34 -11.96
C ASN A 34 -2.95 -39.18 -12.96
N ASN A 35 -1.82 -38.99 -13.66
CA ASN A 35 -1.58 -37.92 -14.63
C ASN A 35 -1.90 -36.49 -14.14
N LEU A 36 -1.86 -36.25 -12.81
CA LEU A 36 -2.31 -34.99 -12.21
C LEU A 36 -1.51 -33.77 -12.70
N ASN A 37 -0.23 -33.96 -13.01
CA ASN A 37 0.62 -32.93 -13.58
C ASN A 37 0.09 -32.41 -14.93
N ARG A 38 -0.38 -33.30 -15.81
CA ARG A 38 -0.95 -32.92 -17.13
C ARG A 38 -2.30 -32.22 -17.01
N ILE A 39 -3.13 -32.66 -16.05
CA ILE A 39 -4.41 -32.02 -15.74
C ILE A 39 -4.20 -30.58 -15.28
N LEU A 40 -3.27 -30.36 -14.36
CA LEU A 40 -2.93 -29.03 -13.85
C LEU A 40 -2.31 -28.14 -14.93
N GLU A 41 -1.39 -28.68 -15.73
CA GLU A 41 -0.77 -28.00 -16.88
C GLU A 41 -1.83 -27.49 -17.87
N ALA A 42 -2.79 -28.34 -18.25
CA ALA A 42 -3.87 -27.98 -19.17
C ALA A 42 -4.82 -26.90 -18.62
N ILE A 43 -5.19 -26.99 -17.32
CA ILE A 43 -6.07 -26.00 -16.67
C ILE A 43 -5.36 -24.64 -16.56
N VAL A 44 -4.08 -24.61 -16.19
CA VAL A 44 -3.30 -23.36 -16.08
C VAL A 44 -3.06 -22.72 -17.45
N ALA A 45 -2.82 -23.51 -18.50
CA ALA A 45 -2.74 -23.02 -19.86
C ALA A 45 -4.08 -22.40 -20.32
N GLY A 46 -5.20 -23.08 -20.07
CA GLY A 46 -6.56 -22.58 -20.37
C GLY A 46 -6.91 -21.28 -19.63
N LEU A 47 -6.62 -21.19 -18.34
CA LEU A 47 -6.82 -19.97 -17.54
C LEU A 47 -6.01 -18.79 -18.07
N SER A 48 -4.74 -19.04 -18.38
CA SER A 48 -3.78 -18.02 -18.85
C SER A 48 -4.13 -17.52 -20.26
N PHE A 49 -4.66 -18.39 -21.11
CA PHE A 49 -5.05 -18.08 -22.49
C PHE A 49 -6.42 -17.38 -22.58
N ASN A 50 -7.42 -17.83 -21.83
CA ASN A 50 -8.79 -17.32 -21.95
C ASN A 50 -9.12 -16.16 -21.01
N GLN A 51 -8.36 -15.99 -19.90
CA GLN A 51 -8.58 -14.96 -18.88
C GLN A 51 -10.05 -14.80 -18.46
N PRO A 52 -10.72 -15.89 -18.02
CA PRO A 52 -12.14 -15.87 -17.67
C PRO A 52 -12.43 -14.91 -16.51
N SER A 53 -13.58 -14.22 -16.58
CA SER A 53 -14.01 -13.27 -15.53
C SER A 53 -14.32 -13.93 -14.17
N ASP A 54 -14.60 -15.23 -14.17
CA ASP A 54 -14.66 -16.07 -12.97
C ASP A 54 -13.71 -17.27 -13.13
N PRO A 55 -12.48 -17.18 -12.57
CA PRO A 55 -11.51 -18.27 -12.64
C PRO A 55 -11.93 -19.54 -11.89
N LEU A 56 -12.75 -19.43 -10.83
CA LEU A 56 -13.15 -20.59 -10.02
C LEU A 56 -14.20 -21.43 -10.75
N ALA A 57 -15.25 -20.78 -11.27
CA ALA A 57 -16.25 -21.46 -12.09
C ALA A 57 -15.60 -22.13 -13.32
N TYR A 58 -14.64 -21.47 -13.96
CA TYR A 58 -13.91 -22.02 -15.10
C TYR A 58 -13.04 -23.25 -14.71
N ILE A 59 -12.40 -23.25 -13.54
CA ILE A 59 -11.67 -24.42 -13.02
C ILE A 59 -12.63 -25.58 -12.76
N GLU A 60 -13.81 -25.33 -12.20
CA GLU A 60 -14.83 -26.36 -11.96
C GLU A 60 -15.33 -26.98 -13.28
N GLU A 61 -15.60 -26.16 -14.31
CA GLU A 61 -15.93 -26.65 -15.67
C GLU A 61 -14.81 -27.51 -16.26
N CYS A 62 -13.54 -27.06 -16.16
CA CYS A 62 -12.40 -27.83 -16.66
C CYS A 62 -12.25 -29.18 -15.94
N VAL A 63 -12.41 -29.21 -14.60
CA VAL A 63 -12.36 -30.45 -13.80
C VAL A 63 -13.53 -31.37 -14.15
N ALA A 64 -14.73 -30.84 -14.38
CA ALA A 64 -15.88 -31.63 -14.85
C ALA A 64 -15.62 -32.22 -16.25
N HIS A 65 -15.01 -31.45 -17.15
CA HIS A 65 -14.63 -31.90 -18.49
C HIS A 65 -13.57 -33.00 -18.45
N VAL A 66 -12.50 -32.83 -17.64
CA VAL A 66 -11.48 -33.86 -17.40
C VAL A 66 -12.11 -35.14 -16.86
N ARG A 67 -12.96 -35.05 -15.83
CA ARG A 67 -13.66 -36.22 -15.26
C ARG A 67 -14.51 -36.95 -16.31
N LYS A 68 -15.16 -36.22 -17.21
CA LYS A 68 -15.96 -36.82 -18.29
C LYS A 68 -15.09 -37.55 -19.31
N LEU A 69 -13.93 -36.98 -19.67
CA LEU A 69 -12.96 -37.63 -20.57
C LEU A 69 -12.39 -38.91 -19.93
N THR A 70 -11.86 -38.83 -18.70
CA THR A 70 -11.21 -39.98 -18.03
C THR A 70 -12.20 -41.06 -17.58
N PHE A 71 -13.48 -40.73 -17.37
CA PHE A 71 -14.53 -41.73 -17.16
C PHE A 71 -14.95 -42.43 -18.48
N SER A 72 -14.78 -41.78 -19.63
CA SER A 72 -15.09 -42.36 -20.94
C SER A 72 -13.96 -43.23 -21.49
N ASP A 73 -12.71 -42.83 -21.22
CA ASP A 73 -11.50 -43.62 -21.48
C ASP A 73 -10.48 -43.41 -20.34
N PRO A 74 -10.30 -44.40 -19.44
CA PRO A 74 -9.34 -44.33 -18.34
C PRO A 74 -7.87 -44.19 -18.77
N GLY A 75 -7.55 -44.45 -20.04
CA GLY A 75 -6.21 -44.28 -20.63
C GLY A 75 -6.01 -42.94 -21.34
N ALA A 76 -7.01 -42.06 -21.39
CA ALA A 76 -6.97 -40.83 -22.17
C ALA A 76 -5.83 -39.89 -21.73
N VAL A 77 -4.87 -39.66 -22.64
CA VAL A 77 -3.80 -38.68 -22.45
C VAL A 77 -4.38 -37.27 -22.61
N ILE A 78 -4.33 -36.48 -21.55
CA ILE A 78 -4.80 -35.10 -21.54
C ILE A 78 -3.70 -34.20 -22.13
N PRO A 79 -3.94 -33.54 -23.28
CA PRO A 79 -2.95 -32.65 -23.87
C PRO A 79 -2.95 -31.30 -23.13
N TRP A 80 -1.80 -30.63 -23.12
CA TRP A 80 -1.58 -29.40 -22.35
C TRP A 80 -2.37 -28.19 -22.89
N ASP A 81 -2.86 -28.26 -24.13
CA ASP A 81 -3.61 -27.21 -24.82
C ASP A 81 -5.13 -27.45 -24.83
N LEU A 82 -5.62 -28.50 -24.13
CA LEU A 82 -7.03 -28.96 -24.15
C LEU A 82 -8.07 -27.84 -23.95
N PHE A 83 -7.73 -26.81 -23.18
CA PHE A 83 -8.64 -25.72 -22.81
C PHE A 83 -8.33 -24.38 -23.51
N MET A 84 -7.40 -24.35 -24.46
CA MET A 84 -7.01 -23.13 -25.21
C MET A 84 -7.94 -22.87 -26.41
N THR A 85 -9.22 -22.55 -26.14
CA THR A 85 -10.23 -22.32 -27.19
C THR A 85 -10.86 -20.92 -27.09
N HIS A 86 -10.81 -20.14 -28.19
CA HIS A 86 -11.22 -18.73 -28.26
C HIS A 86 -12.69 -18.38 -27.95
N GLU A 87 -13.51 -19.31 -27.45
CA GLU A 87 -14.93 -19.08 -27.12
C GLU A 87 -15.25 -19.21 -25.61
N GLY A 88 -14.24 -19.42 -24.75
CA GLY A 88 -14.32 -19.17 -23.29
C GLY A 88 -15.30 -20.03 -22.48
N THR A 89 -16.02 -20.98 -23.08
CA THR A 89 -16.98 -21.88 -22.42
C THR A 89 -16.88 -23.30 -22.99
N LEU A 90 -16.83 -24.30 -22.11
CA LEU A 90 -16.54 -25.67 -22.50
C LEU A 90 -17.80 -26.49 -22.77
N ALA A 91 -18.33 -26.28 -23.98
CA ALA A 91 -19.35 -27.05 -24.71
C ALA A 91 -20.84 -26.68 -24.51
N GLY A 92 -21.52 -26.36 -25.64
CA GLY A 92 -22.80 -27.03 -25.91
C GLY A 92 -24.05 -26.24 -26.33
N ASP A 93 -24.01 -25.27 -27.26
CA ASP A 93 -25.22 -24.95 -28.07
C ASP A 93 -24.88 -24.57 -29.51
N ARG A 94 -24.66 -25.58 -30.35
CA ARG A 94 -24.26 -25.41 -31.76
C ARG A 94 -25.44 -25.18 -32.72
N THR A 95 -26.68 -25.19 -32.24
CA THR A 95 -27.88 -25.31 -33.10
C THR A 95 -28.81 -24.10 -33.06
N LYS A 96 -28.72 -23.22 -32.05
CA LYS A 96 -29.59 -22.03 -31.95
C LYS A 96 -29.01 -20.74 -32.56
N ARG A 97 -27.70 -20.54 -32.60
CA ARG A 97 -27.10 -19.25 -33.02
C ARG A 97 -26.68 -19.15 -34.50
N LEU A 98 -26.73 -20.24 -35.27
CA LEU A 98 -26.48 -20.17 -36.72
C LEU A 98 -27.61 -19.47 -37.51
N ALA A 99 -28.83 -19.39 -36.96
CA ALA A 99 -29.97 -18.77 -37.62
C ALA A 99 -29.93 -17.23 -37.64
N GLU A 100 -29.26 -16.59 -36.67
CA GLU A 100 -29.30 -15.13 -36.50
C GLU A 100 -28.11 -14.39 -37.12
N ARG A 101 -27.04 -15.10 -37.50
CA ARG A 101 -25.85 -14.50 -38.15
C ARG A 101 -25.92 -14.39 -39.67
N GLN A 102 -26.98 -14.91 -40.32
CA GLN A 102 -27.27 -14.59 -41.73
C GLN A 102 -28.02 -13.25 -41.86
N LYS A 103 -27.40 -12.15 -41.40
CA LYS A 103 -27.79 -10.78 -41.73
C LYS A 103 -26.65 -9.81 -41.41
N VAL A 104 -26.56 -8.76 -42.22
CA VAL A 104 -25.53 -7.70 -42.25
C VAL A 104 -24.25 -8.10 -43.01
N SER A 105 -23.90 -7.23 -43.96
CA SER A 105 -22.92 -7.41 -45.04
C SER A 105 -21.51 -6.95 -44.68
N ALA A 106 -20.50 -7.59 -45.28
CA ALA A 106 -19.10 -7.16 -45.21
C ALA A 106 -18.78 -5.95 -46.12
N PRO A 107 -17.74 -5.18 -45.79
CA PRO A 107 -16.88 -4.50 -46.77
C PRO A 107 -15.58 -5.29 -47.01
N VAL A 108 -15.06 -5.20 -48.22
CA VAL A 108 -13.90 -5.96 -48.74
C VAL A 108 -12.62 -5.15 -48.59
N TYR A 109 -11.53 -5.78 -48.13
CA TYR A 109 -10.15 -5.37 -48.45
C TYR A 109 -9.27 -6.61 -48.66
N GLY A 110 -8.39 -6.53 -49.67
CA GLY A 110 -7.55 -7.64 -50.14
C GLY A 110 -6.22 -7.82 -49.36
N PRO A 111 -5.43 -8.87 -49.70
CA PRO A 111 -4.23 -9.22 -48.95
C PRO A 111 -3.06 -8.28 -49.23
N VAL A 112 -2.46 -7.73 -48.17
CA VAL A 112 -1.18 -7.02 -48.21
C VAL A 112 -0.04 -8.00 -47.93
N GLN A 113 0.99 -8.00 -48.78
CA GLN A 113 2.18 -8.83 -48.60
C GLN A 113 3.14 -8.22 -47.57
N PHE A 114 3.74 -9.06 -46.72
CA PHE A 114 4.79 -8.63 -45.79
C PHE A 114 6.17 -8.68 -46.46
N GLU A 115 6.83 -7.53 -46.59
CA GLU A 115 8.27 -7.48 -46.85
C GLU A 115 9.09 -7.72 -45.56
N LYS A 116 10.29 -8.29 -45.71
CA LYS A 116 11.19 -8.61 -44.60
C LYS A 116 11.97 -7.38 -44.13
N PRO A 117 12.16 -7.16 -42.82
CA PRO A 117 12.93 -6.01 -42.32
C PRO A 117 14.43 -6.14 -42.63
N THR A 118 15.04 -5.02 -43.02
CA THR A 118 16.47 -4.90 -43.31
C THR A 118 17.31 -4.61 -42.05
N LYS A 119 18.63 -4.85 -42.14
CA LYS A 119 19.60 -4.72 -41.04
C LYS A 119 19.61 -3.33 -40.36
N PRO A 120 19.88 -3.25 -39.04
CA PRO A 120 20.17 -1.99 -38.36
C PRO A 120 21.56 -1.43 -38.70
N PRO A 121 21.77 -0.10 -38.61
CA PRO A 121 23.07 0.55 -38.81
C PRO A 121 24.03 0.38 -37.62
N LYS A 122 25.31 0.66 -37.85
CA LYS A 122 26.41 0.42 -36.89
C LYS A 122 26.45 1.44 -35.74
N ALA A 123 26.90 0.98 -34.58
CA ALA A 123 27.11 1.79 -33.39
C ALA A 123 28.29 2.78 -33.49
N SER A 124 28.22 3.86 -32.71
CA SER A 124 29.36 4.72 -32.38
C SER A 124 29.63 4.63 -30.88
N SER A 125 30.87 4.36 -30.51
CA SER A 125 31.29 3.97 -29.15
C SER A 125 32.04 5.09 -28.44
N LEU A 126 31.65 5.40 -27.20
CA LEU A 126 32.45 6.19 -26.25
C LEU A 126 32.37 5.57 -24.85
N ASP A 127 33.30 4.64 -24.57
CA ASP A 127 33.55 4.10 -23.22
C ASP A 127 34.53 5.03 -22.46
N PRO A 128 34.17 5.57 -21.28
CA PRO A 128 35.05 6.52 -20.56
C PRO A 128 36.20 5.88 -19.76
N TYR A 129 36.32 4.54 -19.70
CA TYR A 129 37.27 3.84 -18.82
C TYR A 129 38.28 2.98 -19.58
N LYS A 130 39.32 3.60 -20.16
CA LYS A 130 40.47 2.84 -20.69
C LYS A 130 41.78 3.64 -20.82
N SER A 131 42.41 3.97 -19.70
CA SER A 131 43.83 4.39 -19.67
C SER A 131 44.48 4.39 -18.27
N LEU A 132 45.09 3.26 -17.89
CA LEU A 132 46.22 3.26 -16.94
C LEU A 132 47.29 2.25 -17.42
N PRO A 133 48.59 2.58 -17.32
CA PRO A 133 49.68 1.74 -17.82
C PRO A 133 50.06 0.62 -16.82
N PRO A 134 50.73 -0.46 -17.28
CA PRO A 134 51.22 -1.51 -16.40
C PRO A 134 52.45 -1.07 -15.58
N ILE A 135 52.49 -1.46 -14.31
CA ILE A 135 53.64 -1.28 -13.40
C ILE A 135 54.42 -2.62 -13.34
N PRO A 136 55.76 -2.62 -13.32
CA PRO A 136 56.55 -3.81 -13.61
C PRO A 136 56.69 -4.79 -12.44
N SER A 137 56.99 -6.05 -12.77
CA SER A 137 57.26 -7.13 -11.82
C SER A 137 58.52 -6.88 -10.99
N ALA A 138 58.36 -6.82 -9.67
CA ALA A 138 59.47 -6.89 -8.71
C ALA A 138 59.43 -8.24 -7.97
N SER A 139 60.55 -8.93 -7.92
CA SER A 139 60.69 -10.22 -7.22
C SER A 139 61.05 -10.01 -5.75
N SER A 140 60.31 -10.66 -4.85
CA SER A 140 60.83 -11.01 -3.53
C SER A 140 60.38 -12.43 -3.19
N LYS A 141 61.36 -13.32 -2.99
CA LYS A 141 61.12 -14.64 -2.40
C LYS A 141 60.73 -14.43 -0.94
N ASP A 142 59.61 -14.98 -0.52
CA ASP A 142 59.44 -15.62 0.78
C ASP A 142 58.20 -16.52 0.72
N THR A 143 58.40 -17.81 0.96
CA THR A 143 57.34 -18.83 0.96
C THR A 143 56.81 -19.05 2.37
N PRO A 144 55.52 -18.76 2.65
CA PRO A 144 54.81 -19.39 3.75
C PRO A 144 54.40 -20.81 3.33
N THR A 145 54.63 -21.78 4.21
CA THR A 145 54.23 -23.18 4.06
C THR A 145 52.73 -23.30 3.79
N PRO A 146 52.25 -24.16 2.87
CA PRO A 146 50.82 -24.36 2.65
C PRO A 146 50.18 -24.98 3.91
N SER A 147 49.24 -24.25 4.52
CA SER A 147 48.34 -24.80 5.52
C SER A 147 47.41 -25.84 4.88
N ALA A 148 47.11 -26.92 5.60
CA ALA A 148 46.32 -28.03 5.08
C ALA A 148 44.93 -27.61 4.58
N PRO A 149 44.39 -28.26 3.53
CA PRO A 149 43.05 -27.97 3.03
C PRO A 149 41.99 -28.28 4.10
N ALA A 150 41.02 -27.37 4.25
CA ALA A 150 39.85 -27.60 5.09
C ALA A 150 39.04 -28.81 4.56
N PRO A 151 38.40 -29.61 5.44
CA PRO A 151 37.66 -30.79 5.02
C PRO A 151 36.43 -30.41 4.20
N SER A 152 36.44 -30.76 2.91
CA SER A 152 35.29 -30.62 2.01
C SER A 152 34.24 -31.67 2.34
N ILE A 153 33.12 -31.24 2.93
CA ILE A 153 31.95 -32.10 3.13
C ILE A 153 31.16 -32.15 1.81
N THR A 154 31.14 -33.32 1.18
CA THR A 154 30.42 -33.53 -0.09
C THR A 154 28.93 -33.82 0.17
N SER A 155 28.06 -32.84 -0.07
CA SER A 155 26.63 -33.11 -0.30
C SER A 155 26.46 -33.86 -1.63
N LYS A 156 25.54 -34.83 -1.67
CA LYS A 156 25.44 -35.80 -2.80
C LYS A 156 24.69 -35.31 -4.04
N GLU A 157 24.14 -34.09 -4.03
CA GLU A 157 23.53 -33.44 -5.20
C GLU A 157 24.01 -31.99 -5.31
N PRO A 158 24.26 -31.47 -6.54
CA PRO A 158 24.53 -30.06 -6.74
C PRO A 158 23.29 -29.23 -6.38
N LEU A 159 23.46 -28.21 -5.54
CA LEU A 159 22.43 -27.18 -5.36
C LEU A 159 22.11 -26.53 -6.73
N PRO A 160 20.83 -26.33 -7.07
CA PRO A 160 20.46 -25.76 -8.36
C PRO A 160 21.06 -24.36 -8.52
N ALA A 161 21.51 -24.05 -9.74
CA ALA A 161 22.09 -22.75 -10.07
C ALA A 161 21.09 -21.62 -9.78
N ILE A 162 21.57 -20.53 -9.19
CA ILE A 162 20.76 -19.35 -8.92
C ILE A 162 20.40 -18.71 -10.27
N ALA A 163 19.14 -18.79 -10.67
CA ALA A 163 18.63 -18.18 -11.90
C ALA A 163 18.78 -16.64 -11.87
N ALA A 164 18.68 -15.96 -13.02
CA ALA A 164 18.64 -14.50 -13.06
C ALA A 164 17.35 -13.96 -12.39
N VAL A 165 17.40 -12.76 -11.79
CA VAL A 165 16.20 -12.06 -11.32
C VAL A 165 15.39 -11.60 -12.55
N ASP A 166 14.07 -11.65 -12.49
CA ASP A 166 13.20 -11.09 -13.52
C ASP A 166 13.47 -9.58 -13.71
N PRO A 167 13.76 -9.10 -14.93
CA PRO A 167 13.93 -7.67 -15.22
C PRO A 167 12.78 -6.78 -14.74
N ALA A 168 11.53 -7.28 -14.72
CA ALA A 168 10.37 -6.54 -14.20
C ALA A 168 10.38 -6.41 -12.67
N ILE A 169 11.05 -7.32 -11.95
CA ILE A 169 11.29 -7.20 -10.50
C ILE A 169 12.43 -6.21 -10.25
N LEU A 170 13.51 -6.27 -11.05
CA LEU A 170 14.64 -5.34 -10.96
C LEU A 170 14.26 -3.88 -11.22
N SER A 171 13.18 -3.61 -11.97
CA SER A 171 12.68 -2.24 -12.17
C SER A 171 11.92 -1.65 -10.97
N ARG A 172 11.71 -2.40 -9.88
CA ARG A 172 11.05 -1.89 -8.66
C ARG A 172 12.00 -0.99 -7.85
N PRO A 173 11.53 0.14 -7.28
CA PRO A 173 12.38 1.11 -6.56
C PRO A 173 13.27 0.50 -5.46
N ALA A 174 12.77 -0.50 -4.72
CA ALA A 174 13.54 -1.14 -3.65
C ALA A 174 14.90 -1.70 -4.10
N TRP A 175 15.00 -2.16 -5.36
CA TRP A 175 16.18 -2.85 -5.87
C TRP A 175 17.34 -1.91 -6.20
N SER A 176 17.12 -0.59 -6.31
CA SER A 176 18.20 0.42 -6.37
C SER A 176 18.72 0.86 -5.01
N HIS A 177 18.11 0.41 -3.90
CA HIS A 177 18.35 0.92 -2.55
C HIS A 177 18.69 -0.20 -1.56
N ILE A 178 19.79 -0.90 -1.82
CA ILE A 178 20.31 -1.94 -0.93
C ILE A 178 21.29 -1.35 0.09
N VAL A 179 21.10 -1.65 1.37
CA VAL A 179 22.02 -1.25 2.44
C VAL A 179 22.41 -2.46 3.28
N PHE A 180 23.69 -2.83 3.27
CA PHE A 180 24.21 -3.82 4.21
C PHE A 180 24.35 -3.23 5.61
N VAL A 181 23.97 -4.00 6.63
CA VAL A 181 24.05 -3.60 8.03
C VAL A 181 24.99 -4.54 8.77
N LEU A 182 26.19 -4.05 9.05
CA LEU A 182 27.37 -4.77 9.50
C LEU A 182 27.80 -4.33 10.91
N GLY A 183 28.70 -5.09 11.52
CA GLY A 183 29.20 -4.88 12.89
C GLY A 183 29.05 -6.11 13.78
N GLY A 184 29.75 -6.14 14.91
CA GLY A 184 29.85 -7.31 15.79
C GLY A 184 28.51 -7.81 16.37
N PRO A 185 28.44 -9.07 16.85
CA PRO A 185 27.26 -9.54 17.58
C PRO A 185 27.05 -8.68 18.84
N GLY A 186 25.81 -8.24 19.09
CA GLY A 186 25.48 -7.32 20.19
C GLY A 186 25.58 -5.81 19.87
N SER A 187 25.99 -5.42 18.66
CA SER A 187 26.17 -3.99 18.28
C SER A 187 24.87 -3.18 18.07
N GLY A 188 23.69 -3.80 18.22
CA GLY A 188 22.40 -3.10 18.13
C GLY A 188 21.80 -2.95 16.73
N LYS A 189 22.40 -3.56 15.69
CA LYS A 189 21.92 -3.52 14.29
C LYS A 189 20.40 -3.65 14.14
N GLY A 190 19.81 -4.77 14.55
CA GLY A 190 18.37 -5.01 14.45
C GLY A 190 17.49 -3.96 15.13
N THR A 191 17.95 -3.35 16.23
CA THR A 191 17.25 -2.24 16.90
C THR A 191 17.21 -0.98 16.03
N VAL A 192 18.30 -0.69 15.30
CA VAL A 192 18.36 0.43 14.36
C VAL A 192 17.59 0.11 13.08
N CYS A 193 17.75 -1.10 12.52
CA CYS A 193 17.00 -1.57 11.35
C CYS A 193 15.49 -1.48 11.57
N ALA A 194 14.98 -1.90 12.74
CA ALA A 194 13.56 -1.83 13.07
C ALA A 194 13.01 -0.40 13.02
N ARG A 195 13.80 0.60 13.41
CA ARG A 195 13.40 2.02 13.36
C ARG A 195 13.54 2.62 11.96
N LEU A 196 14.63 2.30 11.24
CA LEU A 196 14.82 2.76 9.86
C LEU A 196 13.75 2.18 8.91
N LYS A 197 13.37 0.91 9.10
CA LYS A 197 12.26 0.25 8.40
C LYS A 197 10.98 1.10 8.48
N ASP A 198 10.64 1.54 9.70
CA ASP A 198 9.39 2.24 10.00
C ASP A 198 9.42 3.73 9.60
N GLU A 199 10.59 4.38 9.64
CA GLU A 199 10.72 5.80 9.27
C GLU A 199 10.91 6.00 7.75
N PHE A 200 11.55 5.07 7.03
CA PHE A 200 11.92 5.25 5.62
C PHE A 200 11.22 4.28 4.64
N GLY A 201 10.38 3.35 5.12
CA GLY A 201 9.67 2.40 4.25
C GLY A 201 10.54 1.29 3.64
N TYR A 202 11.72 1.04 4.23
CA TYR A 202 12.62 -0.04 3.82
C TYR A 202 12.10 -1.39 4.33
N VAL A 203 12.53 -2.48 3.70
CA VAL A 203 12.29 -3.86 4.17
C VAL A 203 13.54 -4.37 4.89
N HIS A 204 13.39 -4.74 6.16
CA HIS A 204 14.47 -5.35 6.96
C HIS A 204 14.52 -6.85 6.72
N LEU A 205 15.65 -7.34 6.17
CA LEU A 205 15.95 -8.74 5.94
C LEU A 205 17.12 -9.15 6.82
N SER A 206 16.87 -10.04 7.79
CA SER A 206 17.90 -10.59 8.67
C SER A 206 18.30 -11.97 8.19
N ALA A 207 19.55 -12.14 7.76
CA ALA A 207 20.05 -13.43 7.28
C ALA A 207 19.92 -14.52 8.36
N GLY A 208 20.12 -14.16 9.64
CA GLY A 208 19.96 -15.09 10.74
C GLY A 208 18.52 -15.55 10.96
N ASP A 209 17.52 -14.71 10.68
CA ASP A 209 16.11 -15.08 10.81
C ASP A 209 15.61 -15.88 9.61
N LEU A 210 16.09 -15.58 8.39
CA LEU A 210 15.85 -16.40 7.21
C LEU A 210 16.39 -17.83 7.39
N LEU A 211 17.59 -17.97 7.98
CA LEU A 211 18.18 -19.28 8.27
C LEU A 211 17.41 -20.04 9.37
N ARG A 212 17.03 -19.38 10.47
CA ARG A 212 16.14 -19.98 11.51
C ARG A 212 14.80 -20.42 10.92
N ALA A 213 14.24 -19.63 10.01
CA ALA A 213 12.99 -19.95 9.32
C ALA A 213 13.10 -21.14 8.37
N GLU A 214 14.29 -21.44 7.83
CA GLU A 214 14.57 -22.65 7.03
C GLU A 214 14.79 -23.87 7.94
N VAL A 215 15.55 -23.72 9.03
CA VAL A 215 15.73 -24.75 10.08
C VAL A 215 14.38 -25.24 10.62
N ALA A 216 13.47 -24.30 10.93
CA ALA A 216 12.14 -24.60 11.47
C ALA A 216 11.24 -25.43 10.53
N LYS A 217 11.58 -25.58 9.24
CA LYS A 217 10.86 -26.46 8.31
C LYS A 217 11.17 -27.95 8.52
N GLY A 218 12.22 -28.28 9.28
CA GLY A 218 12.59 -29.67 9.60
C GLY A 218 13.09 -30.52 8.42
N THR A 219 13.36 -29.89 7.26
CA THR A 219 13.97 -30.55 6.10
C THR A 219 15.40 -31.00 6.41
N ASP A 220 15.96 -31.92 5.62
CA ASP A 220 17.33 -32.39 5.88
C ASP A 220 18.38 -31.28 5.73
N SER A 221 18.20 -30.37 4.76
CA SER A 221 18.98 -29.12 4.69
C SER A 221 18.76 -28.22 5.91
N GLY A 222 17.56 -28.18 6.48
CA GLY A 222 17.27 -27.45 7.72
C GLY A 222 18.01 -28.03 8.93
N LYS A 223 18.16 -29.35 9.02
CA LYS A 223 18.94 -30.02 10.08
C LYS A 223 20.44 -29.72 9.94
N GLU A 224 20.97 -29.72 8.72
CA GLU A 224 22.36 -29.35 8.43
C GLU A 224 22.64 -27.88 8.80
N LEU A 225 21.70 -26.97 8.47
CA LEU A 225 21.77 -25.56 8.89
C LEU A 225 21.77 -25.40 10.41
N ASP A 226 20.94 -26.16 11.15
CA ASP A 226 20.89 -26.11 12.61
C ASP A 226 22.24 -26.47 13.26
N ILE A 227 22.92 -27.49 12.73
CA ILE A 227 24.27 -27.89 13.18
C ILE A 227 25.26 -26.75 12.93
N LEU A 228 25.33 -26.23 11.69
CA LEU A 228 26.23 -25.13 11.33
C LEU A 228 26.00 -23.88 12.20
N MET A 229 24.74 -23.54 12.47
CA MET A 229 24.37 -22.39 13.29
C MET A 229 24.72 -22.58 14.77
N LYS A 230 24.51 -23.77 15.34
CA LYS A 230 24.88 -24.10 16.74
C LYS A 230 26.39 -24.12 16.96
N GLU A 231 27.16 -24.57 15.98
CA GLU A 231 28.62 -24.56 16.01
C GLU A 231 29.24 -23.18 15.75
N GLY A 232 28.43 -22.19 15.35
CA GLY A 232 28.90 -20.84 14.98
C GLY A 232 29.63 -20.79 13.65
N LYS A 233 29.51 -21.84 12.82
CA LYS A 233 30.09 -21.90 11.47
C LYS A 233 29.32 -21.02 10.49
N ILE A 234 29.99 -20.62 9.42
CA ILE A 234 29.39 -19.78 8.38
C ILE A 234 28.62 -20.67 7.40
N VAL A 235 27.36 -20.30 7.13
CA VAL A 235 26.50 -21.01 6.18
C VAL A 235 26.96 -20.72 4.75
N PRO A 236 26.99 -21.73 3.85
CA PRO A 236 27.38 -21.55 2.44
C PRO A 236 26.67 -20.37 1.75
N ALA A 237 27.43 -19.64 0.93
CA ALA A 237 26.95 -18.45 0.22
C ALA A 237 25.69 -18.73 -0.60
N ALA A 238 25.68 -19.79 -1.42
CA ALA A 238 24.55 -20.18 -2.26
C ALA A 238 23.23 -20.35 -1.49
N THR A 239 23.26 -20.97 -0.31
CA THR A 239 22.07 -21.16 0.54
C THR A 239 21.55 -19.82 1.07
N THR A 240 22.45 -18.97 1.55
CA THR A 240 22.08 -17.66 2.10
C THR A 240 21.58 -16.70 1.01
N LEU A 241 22.23 -16.68 -0.16
CA LEU A 241 21.83 -15.89 -1.33
C LEU A 241 20.46 -16.33 -1.87
N ARG A 242 20.18 -17.64 -1.96
CA ARG A 242 18.87 -18.17 -2.35
C ARG A 242 17.76 -17.67 -1.43
N LEU A 243 17.97 -17.77 -0.11
CA LEU A 243 16.98 -17.33 0.88
C LEU A 243 16.80 -15.80 0.88
N MET A 244 17.90 -15.04 0.76
CA MET A 244 17.86 -13.57 0.70
C MET A 244 17.11 -13.09 -0.54
N ARG A 245 17.44 -13.64 -1.72
CA ARG A 245 16.75 -13.34 -2.99
C ARG A 245 15.26 -13.59 -2.91
N ALA A 246 14.85 -14.80 -2.48
CA ALA A 246 13.44 -15.14 -2.40
C ALA A 246 12.67 -14.17 -1.47
N ALA A 247 13.30 -13.73 -0.37
CA ALA A 247 12.74 -12.72 0.51
C ALA A 247 12.64 -11.33 -0.18
N MET A 248 13.64 -10.91 -0.95
CA MET A 248 13.62 -9.66 -1.73
C MET A 248 12.57 -9.67 -2.84
N GLU A 249 12.42 -10.79 -3.57
CA GLU A 249 11.42 -10.96 -4.63
C GLU A 249 9.99 -10.94 -4.08
N SER A 250 9.78 -11.52 -2.89
CA SER A 250 8.50 -11.53 -2.16
C SER A 250 8.11 -10.20 -1.51
N ALA A 251 9.01 -9.20 -1.52
CA ALA A 251 8.78 -7.93 -0.87
C ALA A 251 7.71 -7.07 -1.60
N PRO A 252 6.98 -6.20 -0.88
CA PRO A 252 6.00 -5.30 -1.48
C PRO A 252 6.60 -4.44 -2.59
N ALA A 253 5.86 -4.22 -3.67
CA ALA A 253 6.29 -3.35 -4.77
C ALA A 253 6.49 -1.88 -4.34
N SER A 254 5.85 -1.47 -3.25
CA SER A 254 5.96 -0.15 -2.61
C SER A 254 7.19 0.02 -1.70
N ALA A 255 8.02 -1.02 -1.50
CA ALA A 255 9.19 -0.93 -0.65
C ALA A 255 10.20 0.13 -1.17
N ALA A 256 10.72 0.96 -0.27
CA ALA A 256 11.69 2.01 -0.61
C ALA A 256 13.12 1.49 -0.77
N GLY A 257 13.44 0.31 -0.20
CA GLY A 257 14.77 -0.28 -0.21
C GLY A 257 14.89 -1.49 0.70
N PHE A 258 16.09 -2.07 0.79
CA PHE A 258 16.37 -3.25 1.61
C PHE A 258 17.47 -3.00 2.63
N LEU A 259 17.16 -3.22 3.90
CA LEU A 259 18.11 -3.24 5.02
C LEU A 259 18.52 -4.68 5.30
N ILE A 260 19.73 -5.08 4.88
CA ILE A 260 20.21 -6.47 4.98
C ILE A 260 21.11 -6.59 6.22
N ASP A 261 20.57 -7.18 7.30
CA ASP A 261 21.25 -7.31 8.60
C ASP A 261 21.98 -8.65 8.74
N GLY A 262 23.25 -8.58 9.13
CA GLY A 262 24.06 -9.75 9.46
C GLY A 262 24.46 -10.57 8.23
N PHE A 263 24.53 -9.92 7.06
CA PHE A 263 25.07 -10.40 5.80
C PHE A 263 25.60 -9.17 5.02
N PRO A 264 26.63 -9.30 4.18
CA PRO A 264 27.53 -10.46 4.03
C PRO A 264 28.43 -10.70 5.25
N ARG A 265 28.88 -11.95 5.43
CA ARG A 265 29.80 -12.37 6.52
C ARG A 265 31.18 -12.82 6.04
N GLN A 266 31.33 -13.03 4.73
CA GLN A 266 32.55 -13.41 4.02
C GLN A 266 32.62 -12.68 2.68
N MET A 267 33.81 -12.68 2.07
CA MET A 267 34.06 -11.97 0.81
C MET A 267 33.33 -12.58 -0.39
N ASP A 268 33.26 -13.91 -0.47
CA ASP A 268 32.50 -14.64 -1.49
C ASP A 268 31.01 -14.23 -1.47
N GLN A 269 30.40 -14.18 -0.28
CA GLN A 269 29.03 -13.73 -0.08
C GLN A 269 28.80 -12.29 -0.56
N ALA A 270 29.77 -11.40 -0.34
CA ALA A 270 29.67 -10.00 -0.78
C ALA A 270 29.76 -9.89 -2.31
N LEU A 271 30.77 -10.54 -2.91
CA LEU A 271 31.01 -10.51 -4.35
C LEU A 271 29.88 -11.19 -5.12
N GLU A 272 29.45 -12.38 -4.70
CA GLU A 272 28.34 -13.10 -5.33
C GLU A 272 27.00 -12.37 -5.18
N PHE A 273 26.77 -11.60 -4.11
CA PHE A 273 25.57 -10.76 -4.00
C PHE A 273 25.60 -9.63 -5.03
N GLU A 274 26.70 -8.88 -5.11
CA GLU A 274 26.82 -7.76 -6.06
C GLU A 274 26.80 -8.21 -7.52
N GLU A 275 27.36 -9.39 -7.82
CA GLU A 275 27.37 -9.99 -9.16
C GLU A 275 26.01 -10.59 -9.56
N LYS A 276 25.39 -11.40 -8.69
CA LYS A 276 24.26 -12.27 -9.08
C LYS A 276 22.90 -11.69 -8.72
N ILE A 277 22.82 -10.82 -7.72
CA ILE A 277 21.56 -10.22 -7.25
C ILE A 277 21.50 -8.76 -7.69
N VAL A 278 22.27 -7.88 -7.04
CA VAL A 278 22.38 -6.45 -7.37
C VAL A 278 23.51 -5.81 -6.54
N PRO A 279 24.24 -4.80 -7.06
CA PRO A 279 25.20 -4.04 -6.26
C PRO A 279 24.57 -3.40 -5.03
N CYS A 280 25.31 -3.34 -3.91
CA CYS A 280 24.85 -2.61 -2.74
C CYS A 280 24.92 -1.09 -2.98
N GLN A 281 24.15 -0.26 -2.29
CA GLN A 281 24.36 1.20 -2.30
C GLN A 281 25.55 1.55 -1.38
N PHE A 282 25.39 1.31 -0.08
CA PHE A 282 26.43 1.50 0.95
C PHE A 282 26.22 0.54 2.13
N ALA A 283 27.22 0.41 3.00
CA ALA A 283 27.17 -0.41 4.21
C ALA A 283 27.22 0.45 5.48
N LEU A 284 26.26 0.24 6.39
CA LEU A 284 26.28 0.77 7.76
C LEU A 284 27.12 -0.17 8.64
N CYS A 285 28.24 0.32 9.19
CA CYS A 285 29.10 -0.44 10.09
C CYS A 285 28.96 0.04 11.53
N PHE A 286 28.31 -0.76 12.39
CA PHE A 286 28.16 -0.47 13.81
C PHE A 286 29.37 -0.96 14.61
N GLU A 287 30.22 -0.01 15.01
CA GLU A 287 31.43 -0.25 15.77
C GLU A 287 31.14 -0.24 17.28
N CYS A 288 31.79 -1.14 18.01
CA CYS A 288 31.64 -1.29 19.45
C CYS A 288 32.86 -2.01 20.04
N PRO A 289 33.42 -1.59 21.18
CA PRO A 289 34.44 -2.34 21.89
C PRO A 289 33.96 -3.73 22.30
N LEU A 290 34.85 -4.73 22.23
CA LEU A 290 34.56 -6.14 22.54
C LEU A 290 33.89 -6.30 23.92
N SER A 291 34.44 -5.65 24.95
CA SER A 291 33.94 -5.68 26.33
C SER A 291 32.49 -5.20 26.48
N VAL A 292 32.07 -4.22 25.65
CA VAL A 292 30.68 -3.73 25.64
C VAL A 292 29.76 -4.70 24.92
N LEU A 293 30.25 -5.38 23.87
CA LEU A 293 29.49 -6.40 23.16
C LEU A 293 29.29 -7.66 24.03
N GLU A 294 30.31 -8.11 24.75
CA GLU A 294 30.23 -9.21 25.72
C GLU A 294 29.15 -8.96 26.79
N GLN A 295 29.20 -7.81 27.46
CA GLN A 295 28.21 -7.40 28.46
C GLN A 295 26.78 -7.37 27.89
N ARG A 296 26.61 -6.88 26.66
CA ARG A 296 25.30 -6.83 25.98
C ARG A 296 24.77 -8.22 25.62
N LEU A 297 25.64 -9.14 25.20
CA LEU A 297 25.25 -10.50 24.82
C LEU A 297 24.89 -11.35 26.04
N LEU A 298 25.67 -11.28 27.12
CA LEU A 298 25.37 -11.98 28.38
C LEU A 298 24.00 -11.56 28.93
N LYS A 299 23.76 -10.24 29.06
CA LYS A 299 22.45 -9.70 29.49
C LYS A 299 21.31 -10.06 28.53
N ARG A 300 21.58 -10.26 27.25
CA ARG A 300 20.58 -10.76 26.29
C ARG A 300 20.28 -12.25 26.50
N GLY A 301 21.28 -13.08 26.77
CA GLY A 301 21.09 -14.50 27.09
C GLY A 301 20.15 -14.69 28.30
N GLU A 302 20.39 -13.94 29.37
CA GLU A 302 19.57 -13.92 30.60
C GLU A 302 18.09 -13.55 30.33
N THR A 303 17.84 -12.61 29.42
CA THR A 303 16.51 -12.02 29.19
C THR A 303 15.70 -12.62 28.04
N SER A 304 16.34 -13.33 27.10
CA SER A 304 15.71 -13.72 25.82
C SER A 304 15.63 -15.23 25.55
N GLY A 305 16.17 -16.08 26.44
CA GLY A 305 16.10 -17.54 26.30
C GLY A 305 16.89 -18.12 25.12
N ARG A 306 17.80 -17.35 24.52
CA ARG A 306 18.65 -17.79 23.40
C ARG A 306 19.73 -18.77 23.87
N ALA A 307 19.56 -20.04 23.53
CA ALA A 307 20.48 -21.12 23.88
C ALA A 307 21.91 -20.97 23.30
N ASP A 308 22.12 -20.08 22.32
CA ASP A 308 23.43 -19.80 21.70
C ASP A 308 24.23 -18.67 22.37
N ASP A 309 23.67 -17.90 23.31
CA ASP A 309 24.34 -16.76 23.94
C ASP A 309 25.12 -17.15 25.23
N ASN A 310 25.97 -18.18 25.15
CA ASN A 310 26.92 -18.54 26.23
C ASN A 310 28.33 -17.98 25.97
N ALA A 311 29.17 -17.86 27.01
CA ALA A 311 30.48 -17.21 26.92
C ALA A 311 31.43 -17.81 25.87
N GLU A 312 31.42 -19.14 25.69
CA GLU A 312 32.27 -19.82 24.71
C GLU A 312 31.80 -19.57 23.27
N THR A 313 30.48 -19.63 23.03
CA THR A 313 29.88 -19.31 21.73
C THR A 313 30.03 -17.83 21.40
N ILE A 314 29.91 -16.93 22.39
CA ILE A 314 30.14 -15.49 22.24
C ILE A 314 31.59 -15.23 21.76
N ALA A 315 32.59 -15.83 22.40
CA ALA A 315 33.99 -15.70 21.99
C ALA A 315 34.25 -16.23 20.55
N LYS A 316 33.64 -17.37 20.19
CA LYS A 316 33.71 -17.91 18.81
C LYS A 316 33.12 -16.92 17.80
N ARG A 317 31.93 -16.36 18.08
CA ARG A 317 31.26 -15.39 17.19
C ARG A 317 32.06 -14.09 16.99
N PHE A 318 32.82 -13.65 17.97
CA PHE A 318 33.74 -12.51 17.80
C PHE A 318 34.94 -12.85 16.92
N ARG A 319 35.57 -14.01 17.15
CA ARG A 319 36.67 -14.49 16.31
C ARG A 319 36.24 -14.60 14.85
N THR A 320 35.11 -15.24 14.58
CA THR A 320 34.52 -15.33 13.24
C THR A 320 34.20 -13.96 12.64
N PHE A 321 33.78 -12.98 13.44
CA PHE A 321 33.52 -11.63 12.95
C PHE A 321 34.81 -10.92 12.51
N GLU A 322 35.88 -10.96 13.30
CA GLU A 322 37.15 -10.32 12.93
C GLU A 322 37.91 -11.08 11.83
N GLU A 323 37.86 -12.41 11.78
CA GLU A 323 38.55 -13.20 10.75
C GLU A 323 37.83 -13.17 9.39
N ALA A 324 36.48 -13.19 9.37
CA ALA A 324 35.71 -13.36 8.15
C ALA A 324 34.91 -12.12 7.72
N SER A 325 34.35 -11.36 8.68
CA SER A 325 33.45 -10.22 8.38
C SER A 325 34.16 -8.87 8.37
N ARG A 326 35.28 -8.69 9.09
CA ARG A 326 36.11 -7.48 9.01
C ARG A 326 36.64 -7.23 7.59
N PRO A 327 37.22 -8.21 6.85
CA PRO A 327 37.69 -7.97 5.48
C PRO A 327 36.60 -7.46 4.52
N VAL A 328 35.34 -7.84 4.77
CA VAL A 328 34.18 -7.38 3.99
C VAL A 328 33.90 -5.90 4.22
N ILE A 329 34.00 -5.44 5.48
CA ILE A 329 33.88 -4.02 5.83
C ILE A 329 35.02 -3.24 5.15
N ASP A 330 36.26 -3.74 5.26
CA ASP A 330 37.44 -3.11 4.69
C ASP A 330 37.36 -3.01 3.15
N TYR A 331 36.79 -4.03 2.48
CA TYR A 331 36.50 -4.00 1.05
C TYR A 331 35.54 -2.87 0.68
N PHE A 332 34.37 -2.77 1.33
CA PHE A 332 33.43 -1.68 1.03
C PHE A 332 33.98 -0.31 1.43
N GLU A 333 34.82 -0.22 2.46
CA GLU A 333 35.49 1.01 2.87
C GLU A 333 36.51 1.47 1.81
N SER A 334 37.29 0.55 1.24
CA SER A 334 38.20 0.83 0.11
C SER A 334 37.49 1.35 -1.15
N LYS A 335 36.17 1.09 -1.26
CA LYS A 335 35.29 1.60 -2.34
C LYS A 335 34.58 2.91 -1.97
N GLY A 336 34.83 3.48 -0.79
CA GLY A 336 34.15 4.68 -0.30
C GLY A 336 32.67 4.45 0.05
N ARG A 337 32.25 3.20 0.29
CA ARG A 337 30.85 2.77 0.46
C ARG A 337 30.53 2.29 1.88
N VAL A 338 31.27 2.75 2.89
CA VAL A 338 31.03 2.43 4.31
C VAL A 338 30.76 3.68 5.13
N VAL A 339 29.75 3.62 5.99
CA VAL A 339 29.46 4.59 7.04
C VAL A 339 29.70 3.93 8.40
N LYS A 340 30.76 4.35 9.11
CA LYS A 340 31.08 3.87 10.46
C LYS A 340 30.30 4.65 11.51
N ILE A 341 29.65 3.92 12.44
CA ILE A 341 28.81 4.48 13.50
C ILE A 341 29.16 3.82 14.83
N SER A 342 29.57 4.62 15.81
CA SER A 342 29.76 4.13 17.17
C SER A 342 28.41 3.72 17.78
N SER A 343 28.33 2.47 18.22
CA SER A 343 27.15 1.90 18.91
C SER A 343 27.30 1.87 20.44
N VAL A 344 28.33 2.51 20.98
CA VAL A 344 28.52 2.71 22.43
C VAL A 344 27.47 3.64 23.06
N PRO A 345 27.07 4.78 22.43
CA PRO A 345 26.07 5.69 22.99
C PRO A 345 24.68 5.03 23.20
N PRO A 346 23.77 5.69 23.93
CA PRO A 346 22.39 5.22 24.08
C PRO A 346 21.69 5.04 22.72
N PRO A 347 20.77 4.06 22.55
CA PRO A 347 20.14 3.74 21.27
C PRO A 347 19.46 4.90 20.55
N GLY A 348 18.97 5.91 21.28
CA GLY A 348 18.39 7.13 20.71
C GLY A 348 19.40 7.96 19.93
N HIS A 349 20.61 8.13 20.46
CA HIS A 349 21.69 8.87 19.79
C HIS A 349 22.24 8.08 18.61
N VAL A 350 22.53 6.79 18.79
CA VAL A 350 22.99 5.89 17.71
C VAL A 350 22.01 5.92 16.52
N TYR A 351 20.70 5.91 16.80
CA TYR A 351 19.67 6.07 15.78
C TYR A 351 19.74 7.42 15.07
N GLN A 352 19.81 8.54 15.81
CA GLN A 352 19.82 9.87 15.21
C GLN A 352 21.04 10.12 14.29
N THR A 353 22.20 9.58 14.65
CA THR A 353 23.39 9.59 13.78
C THR A 353 23.14 8.76 12.53
N THR A 354 22.62 7.54 12.67
CA THR A 354 22.30 6.66 11.53
C THR A 354 21.29 7.29 10.58
N ARG A 355 20.20 7.85 11.13
CA ARG A 355 19.14 8.57 10.42
C ARG A 355 19.70 9.71 9.56
N SER A 356 20.61 10.50 10.11
CA SER A 356 21.25 11.62 9.40
C SER A 356 22.05 11.13 8.19
N HIS A 357 22.79 10.02 8.32
CA HIS A 357 23.48 9.40 7.19
C HIS A 357 22.51 8.79 6.16
N PHE A 358 21.40 8.20 6.60
CA PHE A 358 20.36 7.67 5.71
C PHE A 358 19.80 8.75 4.80
N ILE A 359 19.43 9.91 5.37
CA ILE A 359 18.95 11.09 4.63
C ILE A 359 20.04 11.61 3.67
N ALA A 360 21.29 11.67 4.10
CA ALA A 360 22.41 12.10 3.25
C ALA A 360 22.68 11.16 2.05
N HIS A 361 22.24 9.90 2.11
CA HIS A 361 22.31 8.93 1.00
C HIS A 361 21.02 8.89 0.15
N GLY A 362 20.14 9.88 0.29
CA GLY A 362 18.94 10.06 -0.51
C GLY A 362 17.69 9.34 0.01
N ALA A 363 17.75 8.70 1.18
CA ALA A 363 16.55 8.11 1.78
C ALA A 363 15.62 9.21 2.30
N VAL A 364 14.40 9.28 1.77
CA VAL A 364 13.37 10.23 2.21
C VAL A 364 12.61 9.61 3.38
N PRO A 365 12.55 10.26 4.57
CA PRO A 365 11.66 9.82 5.63
C PRO A 365 10.21 9.89 5.16
N ILE A 366 9.42 8.88 5.47
CA ILE A 366 7.96 8.91 5.27
C ILE A 366 7.43 10.15 6.02
N PRO A 367 6.82 11.12 5.32
CA PRO A 367 6.35 12.33 5.98
C PRO A 367 5.28 11.98 7.01
N PRO A 368 5.26 12.65 8.18
CA PRO A 368 4.13 12.52 9.08
C PRO A 368 2.88 13.02 8.35
N LEU A 369 1.77 12.29 8.48
CA LEU A 369 0.49 12.70 7.92
C LEU A 369 0.12 14.09 8.49
N THR A 370 -0.05 15.07 7.60
CA THR A 370 -0.32 16.45 8.00
C THR A 370 -1.79 16.61 8.38
N ASN A 371 -2.09 16.56 9.68
CA ASN A 371 -3.44 16.71 10.25
C ASN A 371 -4.51 15.81 9.60
N PRO A 372 -4.30 14.47 9.56
CA PRO A 372 -5.26 13.54 8.96
C PRO A 372 -6.61 13.55 9.69
N ASN A 373 -7.71 13.38 8.96
CA ASN A 373 -9.03 13.13 9.56
C ASN A 373 -9.08 11.72 10.15
N ILE A 374 -8.52 11.55 11.35
CA ILE A 374 -8.59 10.28 12.08
C ILE A 374 -9.92 10.21 12.82
N ILE A 375 -10.71 9.19 12.48
CA ILE A 375 -12.01 8.92 13.07
C ILE A 375 -11.96 7.52 13.67
N LEU A 376 -11.94 7.44 15.00
CA LEU A 376 -12.01 6.15 15.69
C LEU A 376 -13.42 5.60 15.62
N VAL A 377 -13.55 4.28 15.49
CA VAL A 377 -14.84 3.60 15.58
C VAL A 377 -14.82 2.56 16.69
N LEU A 378 -15.53 2.86 17.76
CA LEU A 378 -15.62 2.05 18.98
C LEU A 378 -17.02 1.44 19.12
N GLY A 379 -17.12 0.36 19.86
CA GLY A 379 -18.37 -0.35 20.10
C GLY A 379 -18.16 -1.82 20.37
N GLY A 380 -19.09 -2.40 21.14
CA GLY A 380 -19.06 -3.80 21.56
C GLY A 380 -18.95 -4.80 20.40
N PRO A 381 -18.52 -6.05 20.66
CA PRO A 381 -18.60 -7.11 19.67
C PRO A 381 -20.07 -7.30 19.27
N GLY A 382 -20.40 -7.22 17.97
CA GLY A 382 -21.78 -7.32 17.46
C GLY A 382 -22.51 -5.99 17.21
N SER A 383 -21.92 -4.83 17.55
CA SER A 383 -22.56 -3.50 17.37
C SER A 383 -22.72 -3.02 15.92
N GLY A 384 -22.32 -3.85 14.94
CA GLY A 384 -22.38 -3.49 13.51
C GLY A 384 -21.27 -2.54 13.02
N LYS A 385 -20.35 -2.09 13.88
CA LYS A 385 -19.32 -1.10 13.53
C LYS A 385 -18.59 -1.34 12.20
N GLY A 386 -18.10 -2.55 11.93
CA GLY A 386 -17.40 -2.87 10.66
C GLY A 386 -18.28 -2.74 9.42
N THR A 387 -19.58 -3.05 9.53
CA THR A 387 -20.57 -2.82 8.46
C THR A 387 -20.75 -1.33 8.19
N GLN A 388 -20.81 -0.52 9.26
CA GLN A 388 -20.96 0.93 9.15
C GLN A 388 -19.67 1.59 8.61
N CYS A 389 -18.50 1.14 9.04
CA CYS A 389 -17.21 1.58 8.48
C CYS A 389 -17.11 1.34 6.98
N ALA A 390 -17.54 0.16 6.48
CA ALA A 390 -17.50 -0.15 5.06
C ALA A 390 -18.37 0.81 4.22
N ARG A 391 -19.61 1.06 4.66
CA ARG A 391 -20.54 1.99 3.97
C ARG A 391 -20.06 3.45 4.01
N LEU A 392 -19.48 3.89 5.13
CA LEU A 392 -18.91 5.22 5.27
C LEU A 392 -17.66 5.40 4.40
N ALA A 393 -16.79 4.37 4.32
CA ALA A 393 -15.61 4.39 3.45
C ALA A 393 -15.97 4.53 1.97
N GLU A 394 -16.95 3.75 1.51
CA GLU A 394 -17.50 3.83 0.16
C GLU A 394 -18.15 5.21 -0.13
N SER A 395 -18.89 5.77 0.83
CA SER A 395 -19.67 7.00 0.61
C SER A 395 -18.87 8.31 0.71
N PHE A 396 -17.69 8.29 1.36
CA PHE A 396 -16.91 9.49 1.65
C PHE A 396 -15.44 9.45 1.21
N ASP A 397 -15.01 8.44 0.43
CA ASP A 397 -13.62 8.36 -0.07
C ASP A 397 -12.58 8.39 1.08
N VAL A 398 -12.88 7.64 2.15
CA VAL A 398 -12.03 7.48 3.34
C VAL A 398 -11.56 6.04 3.49
N ALA A 399 -10.35 5.84 4.01
CA ALA A 399 -9.78 4.52 4.19
C ALA A 399 -10.30 3.86 5.48
N HIS A 400 -10.97 2.71 5.35
CA HIS A 400 -11.31 1.86 6.49
C HIS A 400 -10.13 0.96 6.87
N LEU A 401 -9.62 1.15 8.09
CA LEU A 401 -8.47 0.45 8.64
C LEU A 401 -8.90 -0.39 9.85
N SER A 402 -9.38 -1.62 9.60
CA SER A 402 -9.64 -2.57 10.68
C SER A 402 -8.34 -3.24 11.11
N THR A 403 -7.93 -3.01 12.36
CA THR A 403 -6.73 -3.62 12.95
C THR A 403 -6.76 -5.15 12.92
N GLY A 404 -7.95 -5.75 13.00
CA GLY A 404 -8.11 -7.20 12.87
C GLY A 404 -7.75 -7.70 11.46
N ASP A 405 -8.07 -6.95 10.42
CA ASP A 405 -7.75 -7.31 9.03
C ASP A 405 -6.27 -7.04 8.71
N LEU A 406 -5.71 -5.93 9.19
CA LEU A 406 -4.27 -5.65 9.07
C LEU A 406 -3.40 -6.74 9.70
N LEU A 407 -3.79 -7.24 10.88
CA LEU A 407 -3.09 -8.36 11.54
C LEU A 407 -3.23 -9.67 10.75
N ARG A 408 -4.43 -9.99 10.23
CA ARG A 408 -4.65 -11.16 9.38
C ARG A 408 -3.86 -11.09 8.07
N ALA A 409 -3.75 -9.91 7.46
CA ALA A 409 -2.96 -9.71 6.25
C ALA A 409 -1.46 -9.87 6.50
N GLU A 410 -0.93 -9.33 7.61
CA GLU A 410 0.48 -9.52 7.99
C GLU A 410 0.78 -10.99 8.32
N VAL A 411 -0.13 -11.71 8.99
CA VAL A 411 -0.08 -13.17 9.17
C VAL A 411 -0.03 -13.90 7.82
N ALA A 412 -0.96 -13.58 6.91
CA ALA A 412 -1.10 -14.23 5.60
C ALA A 412 0.11 -13.97 4.68
N SER A 413 0.86 -12.88 4.89
CA SER A 413 2.12 -12.60 4.17
C SER A 413 3.21 -13.65 4.42
N GLY A 414 3.11 -14.45 5.49
CA GLY A 414 4.13 -15.44 5.88
C GLY A 414 5.45 -14.84 6.38
N SER A 415 5.49 -13.51 6.60
CA SER A 415 6.64 -12.77 7.15
C SER A 415 7.06 -13.30 8.52
N THR A 416 8.28 -12.99 8.97
CA THR A 416 8.75 -13.36 10.32
C THR A 416 7.82 -12.80 11.40
N MET A 417 7.42 -11.53 11.26
CA MET A 417 6.41 -10.87 12.10
C MET A 417 5.06 -11.57 12.00
N GLY A 418 4.61 -11.95 10.79
CA GLY A 418 3.37 -12.69 10.58
C GLY A 418 3.31 -14.03 11.32
N ARG A 419 4.45 -14.73 11.47
CA ARG A 419 4.52 -15.99 12.24
C ARG A 419 4.47 -15.76 13.75
N GLU A 420 5.20 -14.75 14.25
CA GLU A 420 5.13 -14.33 15.65
C GLU A 420 3.71 -13.88 16.03
N LEU A 421 3.04 -13.14 15.12
CA LEU A 421 1.64 -12.75 15.25
C LEU A 421 0.71 -13.96 15.22
N GLN A 422 0.90 -14.92 14.31
CA GLN A 422 0.10 -16.15 14.25
C GLN A 422 0.20 -16.94 15.55
N GLU A 423 1.40 -17.09 16.12
CA GLU A 423 1.60 -17.78 17.40
C GLU A 423 0.95 -17.01 18.56
N THR A 424 1.10 -15.68 18.60
CA THR A 424 0.49 -14.82 19.62
C THR A 424 -1.05 -14.88 19.55
N MET A 425 -1.62 -14.72 18.36
CA MET A 425 -3.07 -14.70 18.13
C MET A 425 -3.72 -16.07 18.36
N SER A 426 -3.08 -17.17 17.95
CA SER A 426 -3.60 -18.53 18.18
C SER A 426 -3.64 -18.93 19.65
N LYS A 427 -2.76 -18.35 20.48
CA LYS A 427 -2.77 -18.50 21.95
C LYS A 427 -3.71 -17.52 22.67
N GLY A 428 -4.47 -16.70 21.92
CA GLY A 428 -5.32 -15.65 22.49
C GLY A 428 -4.55 -14.47 23.12
N GLY A 429 -3.26 -14.34 22.83
CA GLY A 429 -2.40 -13.28 23.36
C GLY A 429 -2.70 -11.90 22.77
N LEU A 430 -2.46 -10.86 23.56
CA LEU A 430 -2.52 -9.48 23.11
C LEU A 430 -1.31 -9.16 22.23
N VAL A 431 -1.56 -8.74 20.99
CA VAL A 431 -0.52 -8.22 20.09
C VAL A 431 0.03 -6.90 20.67
N PRO A 432 1.35 -6.72 20.78
CA PRO A 432 1.93 -5.49 21.33
C PRO A 432 1.50 -4.22 20.58
N THR A 433 1.15 -3.18 21.32
CA THR A 433 0.61 -1.90 20.79
C THR A 433 1.48 -1.32 19.67
N ALA A 434 2.80 -1.29 19.86
CA ALA A 434 3.76 -0.81 18.85
C ALA A 434 3.68 -1.55 17.50
N VAL A 435 3.29 -2.83 17.47
CA VAL A 435 3.08 -3.58 16.22
C VAL A 435 1.79 -3.14 15.53
N VAL A 436 0.71 -2.95 16.30
CA VAL A 436 -0.58 -2.47 15.76
C VAL A 436 -0.45 -1.05 15.22
N LEU A 437 0.22 -0.15 15.96
CA LEU A 437 0.49 1.22 15.52
C LEU A 437 1.35 1.26 14.26
N ARG A 438 2.38 0.40 14.14
CA ARG A 438 3.18 0.25 12.91
C ARG A 438 2.32 -0.14 11.71
N LEU A 439 1.46 -1.16 11.86
CA LEU A 439 0.59 -1.62 10.79
C LEU A 439 -0.43 -0.56 10.37
N LEU A 440 -1.04 0.14 11.35
CA LEU A 440 -1.91 1.29 11.09
C LEU A 440 -1.16 2.39 10.34
N LYS A 441 0.01 2.82 10.82
CA LYS A 441 0.81 3.87 10.17
C LYS A 441 1.14 3.52 8.72
N ARG A 442 1.56 2.28 8.44
CA ARG A 442 1.82 1.80 7.07
C ARG A 442 0.56 1.92 6.21
N ALA A 443 -0.57 1.39 6.67
CA ALA A 443 -1.82 1.40 5.92
C ALA A 443 -2.42 2.80 5.71
N MET A 444 -2.16 3.75 6.63
CA MET A 444 -2.56 5.15 6.45
C MET A 444 -1.69 5.87 5.39
N VAL A 445 -0.38 5.56 5.34
CA VAL A 445 0.54 6.11 4.33
C VAL A 445 0.26 5.52 2.95
N GLU A 446 -0.04 4.23 2.87
CA GLU A 446 -0.50 3.55 1.64
C GLU A 446 -1.82 4.14 1.09
N ARG A 447 -2.55 4.91 1.91
CA ARG A 447 -3.80 5.62 1.56
C ARG A 447 -3.75 7.12 1.91
N GLU A 448 -2.61 7.78 1.68
CA GLU A 448 -2.48 9.24 1.86
C GLU A 448 -3.38 10.06 0.91
N ASP A 449 -3.95 9.42 -0.12
CA ASP A 449 -4.93 9.97 -1.05
C ASP A 449 -6.33 10.11 -0.44
N ALA A 450 -6.63 9.31 0.59
CA ALA A 450 -7.96 9.27 1.22
C ALA A 450 -8.25 10.56 2.00
N LEU A 451 -9.53 10.95 2.07
CA LEU A 451 -9.95 12.14 2.81
C LEU A 451 -9.83 11.98 4.34
N GLY A 452 -9.65 10.75 4.82
CA GLY A 452 -9.58 10.41 6.23
C GLY A 452 -9.43 8.92 6.47
N PHE A 453 -9.35 8.55 7.75
CA PHE A 453 -9.10 7.19 8.21
C PHE A 453 -10.13 6.77 9.26
N LEU A 454 -10.94 5.78 8.92
CA LEU A 454 -11.84 5.09 9.84
C LEU A 454 -11.08 3.94 10.51
N VAL A 455 -10.64 4.13 11.75
CA VAL A 455 -9.88 3.11 12.49
C VAL A 455 -10.82 2.22 13.30
N ASP A 456 -10.93 0.95 12.91
CA ASP A 456 -11.80 -0.04 13.56
C ASP A 456 -10.99 -1.03 14.43
N GLY A 457 -11.60 -1.38 15.58
CA GLY A 457 -11.11 -2.42 16.48
C GLY A 457 -9.93 -2.02 17.36
N PHE A 458 -9.51 -0.75 17.34
CA PHE A 458 -8.42 -0.18 18.11
C PHE A 458 -8.67 1.34 18.29
N PRO A 459 -8.22 1.97 19.39
CA PRO A 459 -7.61 1.38 20.59
C PRO A 459 -8.62 0.61 21.45
N ARG A 460 -8.13 -0.36 22.26
CA ARG A 460 -8.96 -1.18 23.16
C ARG A 460 -8.73 -0.92 24.64
N ALA A 461 -7.68 -0.16 24.97
CA ALA A 461 -7.31 0.26 26.31
C ALA A 461 -6.79 1.71 26.27
N LEU A 462 -6.77 2.38 27.42
CA LEU A 462 -6.48 3.81 27.53
C LEU A 462 -5.03 4.18 27.15
N ASP A 463 -4.08 3.33 27.52
CA ASP A 463 -2.66 3.43 27.15
C ASP A 463 -2.48 3.39 25.62
N GLN A 464 -3.20 2.48 24.95
CA GLN A 464 -3.21 2.38 23.49
C GLN A 464 -3.74 3.65 22.81
N ALA A 465 -4.73 4.32 23.41
CA ALA A 465 -5.27 5.57 22.87
C ALA A 465 -4.27 6.73 22.99
N GLN A 466 -3.57 6.81 24.12
CA GLN A 466 -2.52 7.80 24.36
C GLN A 466 -1.30 7.57 23.45
N GLU A 467 -0.87 6.31 23.28
CA GLU A 467 0.22 5.95 22.37
C GLU A 467 -0.17 6.22 20.91
N PHE A 468 -1.43 5.98 20.54
CA PHE A 468 -1.96 6.31 19.21
C PHE A 468 -1.90 7.82 18.91
N GLU A 469 -2.43 8.68 19.79
CA GLU A 469 -2.39 10.14 19.56
C GLU A 469 -0.95 10.68 19.51
N SER A 470 -0.01 10.03 20.19
CA SER A 470 1.42 10.36 20.20
C SER A 470 2.18 9.90 18.94
N VAL A 471 1.89 8.69 18.43
CA VAL A 471 2.66 8.03 17.35
C VAL A 471 2.03 8.24 15.95
N ILE A 472 0.71 8.34 15.88
CA ILE A 472 -0.05 8.43 14.63
C ILE A 472 -0.56 9.86 14.40
N GLY A 473 -1.24 10.43 15.40
CA GLY A 473 -1.79 11.78 15.35
C GLY A 473 -3.09 11.93 16.13
N THR A 474 -3.46 13.18 16.40
CA THR A 474 -4.66 13.54 17.17
C THR A 474 -5.93 12.96 16.56
N VAL A 475 -6.74 12.31 17.39
CA VAL A 475 -8.07 11.80 17.00
C VAL A 475 -9.01 12.99 16.83
N ARG A 476 -9.71 13.04 15.70
CA ARG A 476 -10.66 14.12 15.41
C ARG A 476 -12.03 13.88 16.05
N THR A 477 -12.59 12.69 15.87
CA THR A 477 -13.79 12.24 16.60
C THR A 477 -13.76 10.72 16.81
N CYS A 478 -14.59 10.24 17.71
CA CYS A 478 -14.83 8.84 17.99
C CYS A 478 -16.32 8.54 17.81
N LEU A 479 -16.66 7.72 16.82
CA LEU A 479 -18.00 7.16 16.65
C LEU A 479 -18.15 5.96 17.58
N TYR A 480 -18.95 6.09 18.63
CA TYR A 480 -19.26 5.00 19.56
C TYR A 480 -20.63 4.39 19.22
N PHE A 481 -20.60 3.16 18.69
CA PHE A 481 -21.80 2.36 18.43
C PHE A 481 -22.24 1.64 19.70
N GLU A 482 -23.22 2.23 20.38
CA GLU A 482 -23.83 1.75 21.61
C GLU A 482 -24.89 0.67 21.32
N CYS A 483 -24.96 -0.36 22.15
CA CYS A 483 -25.89 -1.48 21.98
C CYS A 483 -26.07 -2.25 23.29
N GLY A 484 -27.31 -2.61 23.64
CA GLY A 484 -27.58 -3.52 24.75
C GLY A 484 -26.99 -4.93 24.56
N LEU A 485 -26.59 -5.57 25.65
CA LEU A 485 -25.99 -6.91 25.66
C LEU A 485 -26.87 -7.95 24.96
N GLU A 486 -28.18 -7.91 25.17
CA GLU A 486 -29.14 -8.85 24.57
C GLU A 486 -29.11 -8.81 23.03
N THR A 487 -29.08 -7.61 22.45
CA THR A 487 -28.97 -7.39 21.00
C THR A 487 -27.60 -7.84 20.47
N LEU A 488 -26.53 -7.63 21.22
CA LEU A 488 -25.18 -8.10 20.85
C LEU A 488 -25.08 -9.63 20.88
N GLU A 489 -25.63 -10.28 21.92
CA GLU A 489 -25.71 -11.75 22.03
C GLU A 489 -26.49 -12.34 20.84
N ALA A 490 -27.68 -11.81 20.55
CA ALA A 490 -28.50 -12.28 19.43
C ALA A 490 -27.76 -12.20 18.08
N ARG A 491 -27.16 -11.04 17.77
CA ARG A 491 -26.41 -10.81 16.52
C ARG A 491 -25.16 -11.69 16.40
N LEU A 492 -24.45 -11.93 17.50
CA LEU A 492 -23.25 -12.77 17.48
C LEU A 492 -23.59 -14.26 17.35
N VAL A 493 -24.67 -14.72 17.97
CA VAL A 493 -25.18 -16.10 17.79
C VAL A 493 -25.62 -16.34 16.34
N GLU A 494 -26.30 -15.37 15.71
CA GLU A 494 -26.67 -15.45 14.29
C GLU A 494 -25.44 -15.42 13.36
N ARG A 495 -24.44 -14.61 13.68
CA ARG A 495 -23.15 -14.59 12.98
C ARG A 495 -22.37 -15.90 13.12
N GLY A 496 -22.41 -16.55 14.29
CA GLY A 496 -21.78 -17.85 14.51
C GLY A 496 -22.34 -18.92 13.58
N LYS A 497 -23.67 -18.93 13.37
CA LYS A 497 -24.35 -19.84 12.44
C LYS A 497 -23.97 -19.66 10.97
N THR A 498 -23.56 -18.45 10.57
CA THR A 498 -23.35 -18.07 9.16
C THR A 498 -21.88 -17.93 8.75
N SER A 499 -20.96 -17.70 9.70
CA SER A 499 -19.57 -17.34 9.39
C SER A 499 -18.50 -18.38 9.73
N GLY A 500 -18.89 -19.56 10.24
CA GLY A 500 -17.99 -20.71 10.44
C GLY A 500 -16.87 -20.50 11.45
N ARG A 501 -16.97 -19.51 12.34
CA ARG A 501 -15.96 -19.23 13.38
C ARG A 501 -16.18 -20.14 14.59
N ALA A 502 -15.14 -20.89 14.97
CA ALA A 502 -15.21 -21.89 16.04
C ALA A 502 -15.40 -21.33 17.46
N ASP A 503 -15.20 -20.02 17.67
CA ASP A 503 -15.11 -19.39 18.99
C ASP A 503 -16.41 -18.74 19.49
N ASP A 504 -17.51 -18.77 18.71
CA ASP A 504 -18.73 -18.02 19.03
C ASP A 504 -19.69 -18.81 19.94
N ASN A 505 -19.20 -19.22 21.12
CA ASN A 505 -20.04 -19.68 22.23
C ASN A 505 -20.49 -18.49 23.11
N VAL A 506 -21.63 -18.63 23.79
CA VAL A 506 -22.28 -17.56 24.58
C VAL A 506 -21.36 -17.02 25.68
N GLU A 507 -20.56 -17.87 26.31
CA GLU A 507 -19.62 -17.49 27.37
C GLU A 507 -18.49 -16.60 26.82
N THR A 508 -17.97 -16.91 25.64
CA THR A 508 -16.95 -16.12 24.94
C THR A 508 -17.52 -14.77 24.47
N ILE A 509 -18.78 -14.74 24.04
CA ILE A 509 -19.49 -13.50 23.72
C ILE A 509 -19.60 -12.59 24.96
N ARG A 510 -20.03 -13.14 26.09
CA ARG A 510 -20.12 -12.43 27.38
C ARG A 510 -18.77 -11.94 27.86
N LEU A 511 -17.73 -12.77 27.75
CA LEU A 511 -16.37 -12.38 28.10
C LEU A 511 -15.89 -11.20 27.23
N ARG A 512 -16.09 -11.25 25.91
CA ARG A 512 -15.73 -10.15 24.99
C ARG A 512 -16.49 -8.85 25.31
N PHE A 513 -17.77 -8.93 25.72
CA PHE A 513 -18.52 -7.76 26.18
C PHE A 513 -17.99 -7.22 27.51
N LYS A 514 -17.72 -8.09 28.48
CA LYS A 514 -17.12 -7.73 29.76
C LYS A 514 -15.76 -7.05 29.58
N THR A 515 -14.87 -7.61 28.76
CA THR A 515 -13.58 -6.99 28.42
C THR A 515 -13.75 -5.63 27.74
N PHE A 516 -14.75 -5.47 26.86
CA PHE A 516 -15.07 -4.17 26.27
C PHE A 516 -15.49 -3.13 27.34
N GLN A 517 -16.36 -3.52 28.28
CA GLN A 517 -16.76 -2.66 29.40
C GLN A 517 -15.60 -2.30 30.33
N GLU A 518 -14.73 -3.26 30.67
CA GLU A 518 -13.62 -3.05 31.62
C GLU A 518 -12.42 -2.30 31.01
N GLN A 519 -12.13 -2.49 29.71
CA GLN A 519 -10.91 -1.96 29.08
C GLN A 519 -11.18 -0.88 28.03
N SER A 520 -12.23 -1.03 27.22
CA SER A 520 -12.49 -0.15 26.08
C SER A 520 -13.45 1.01 26.39
N MET A 521 -14.38 0.89 27.36
CA MET A 521 -15.17 2.04 27.80
C MET A 521 -14.34 3.19 28.39
N PRO A 522 -13.25 2.96 29.16
CA PRO A 522 -12.31 4.01 29.55
C PRO A 522 -11.74 4.84 28.37
N VAL A 523 -11.64 4.26 27.17
CA VAL A 523 -11.27 4.98 25.94
C VAL A 523 -12.39 5.91 25.48
N VAL A 524 -13.65 5.43 25.49
CA VAL A 524 -14.82 6.25 25.17
C VAL A 524 -14.91 7.41 26.15
N GLU A 525 -14.81 7.16 27.45
CA GLU A 525 -14.82 8.22 28.48
C GLU A 525 -13.68 9.24 28.34
N TYR A 526 -12.49 8.79 27.91
CA TYR A 526 -11.34 9.67 27.67
C TYR A 526 -11.62 10.66 26.54
N PHE A 527 -12.16 10.19 25.41
CA PHE A 527 -12.53 11.08 24.30
C PHE A 527 -13.83 11.87 24.57
N GLU A 528 -14.75 11.35 25.39
CA GLU A 528 -15.98 12.07 25.79
C GLU A 528 -15.65 13.29 26.66
N LYS A 529 -14.67 13.18 27.56
CA LYS A 529 -14.11 14.32 28.34
C LYS A 529 -13.46 15.40 27.46
N MET A 530 -13.20 15.12 26.19
CA MET A 530 -12.64 16.06 25.20
C MET A 530 -13.69 16.58 24.20
N ASP A 531 -14.98 16.28 24.39
CA ASP A 531 -16.06 16.58 23.44
C ASP A 531 -15.84 15.97 22.04
N LYS A 532 -15.14 14.83 21.98
CA LYS A 532 -14.80 14.12 20.72
C LYS A 532 -15.70 12.93 20.42
N VAL A 533 -16.58 12.50 21.33
CA VAL A 533 -17.40 11.27 21.16
C VAL A 533 -18.79 11.59 20.61
N VAL A 534 -19.16 10.88 19.55
CA VAL A 534 -20.54 10.77 19.07
C VAL A 534 -21.10 9.41 19.48
N LYS A 535 -22.16 9.40 20.28
CA LYS A 535 -22.88 8.18 20.66
C LYS A 535 -23.97 7.88 19.65
N ILE A 536 -23.93 6.69 19.05
CA ILE A 536 -24.86 6.23 18.03
C ILE A 536 -25.51 4.93 18.54
N SER A 537 -26.81 4.95 18.81
CA SER A 537 -27.54 3.70 19.08
C SER A 537 -27.49 2.81 17.84
N SER A 538 -27.09 1.56 18.04
CA SER A 538 -26.98 0.54 17.01
C SER A 538 -28.07 -0.53 17.11
N GLU A 539 -29.12 -0.31 17.90
CA GLU A 539 -30.24 -1.26 18.09
C GLU A 539 -31.23 -1.25 16.91
N ALA A 540 -31.36 -0.11 16.23
CA ALA A 540 -32.20 0.07 15.05
C ALA A 540 -31.73 -0.75 13.82
N PRO A 541 -32.55 -0.85 12.74
CA PRO A 541 -32.14 -1.45 11.47
C PRO A 541 -30.88 -0.82 10.88
N VAL A 542 -30.11 -1.60 10.13
CA VAL A 542 -28.76 -1.24 9.66
C VAL A 542 -28.73 0.07 8.87
N ASP A 543 -29.77 0.37 8.08
CA ASP A 543 -29.89 1.61 7.30
C ASP A 543 -30.20 2.85 8.15
N GLU A 544 -31.00 2.72 9.22
CA GLU A 544 -31.27 3.84 10.13
C GLU A 544 -30.03 4.18 10.97
N VAL A 545 -29.32 3.15 11.44
CA VAL A 545 -28.03 3.29 12.11
C VAL A 545 -27.00 3.92 11.16
N TYR A 546 -27.02 3.54 9.88
CA TYR A 546 -26.17 4.14 8.86
C TYR A 546 -26.49 5.62 8.65
N GLU A 547 -27.73 6.01 8.41
CA GLU A 547 -28.11 7.42 8.19
C GLU A 547 -27.85 8.31 9.42
N ASN A 548 -27.91 7.75 10.63
CA ASN A 548 -27.48 8.46 11.83
C ASN A 548 -25.95 8.67 11.85
N ALA A 549 -25.19 7.59 11.68
CA ALA A 549 -23.73 7.64 11.62
C ALA A 549 -23.22 8.57 10.51
N ARG A 550 -23.85 8.52 9.33
CA ARG A 550 -23.53 9.32 8.14
C ARG A 550 -23.59 10.81 8.41
N LYS A 551 -24.63 11.30 9.10
CA LYS A 551 -24.79 12.73 9.45
C LYS A 551 -23.69 13.22 10.37
N HIS A 552 -23.36 12.44 11.40
CA HIS A 552 -22.30 12.79 12.34
C HIS A 552 -20.92 12.71 11.69
N PHE A 553 -20.68 11.69 10.85
CA PHE A 553 -19.44 11.55 10.07
C PHE A 553 -19.25 12.72 9.09
N GLU A 554 -20.30 13.10 8.35
CA GLU A 554 -20.31 14.23 7.41
C GLU A 554 -20.00 15.57 8.11
N SER A 555 -20.52 15.77 9.33
CA SER A 555 -20.19 16.95 10.15
C SER A 555 -18.80 16.90 10.79
N ALA A 556 -18.22 15.72 10.95
CA ALA A 556 -16.92 15.53 11.58
C ALA A 556 -15.75 15.59 10.58
N LEU A 557 -15.96 15.21 9.32
CA LEU A 557 -14.91 15.24 8.29
C LEU A 557 -14.52 16.69 7.95
N THR A 558 -13.24 17.06 8.07
CA THR A 558 -12.74 18.35 7.56
C THR A 558 -12.21 18.19 6.16
N LEU A 559 -12.77 18.92 5.20
CA LEU A 559 -12.28 18.87 3.83
C LEU A 559 -10.96 19.63 3.69
N PRO A 560 -10.06 19.23 2.78
CA PRO A 560 -8.70 19.80 2.65
C PRO A 560 -8.65 21.33 2.53
N PHE A 561 -9.70 21.93 1.97
CA PHE A 561 -9.85 23.37 1.77
C PHE A 561 -11.21 23.88 2.29
N GLN A 562 -11.74 23.28 3.37
CA GLN A 562 -13.02 23.61 4.01
C GLN A 562 -13.24 25.13 4.19
N ASP A 563 -12.24 25.83 4.74
CA ASP A 563 -12.32 27.25 5.10
C ASP A 563 -11.70 28.19 4.06
N ALA A 564 -11.14 27.63 2.97
CA ALA A 564 -10.39 28.39 1.97
C ALA A 564 -11.28 29.34 1.15
N ASN A 565 -10.69 30.40 0.61
CA ASN A 565 -11.38 31.32 -0.29
C ASN A 565 -11.52 30.73 -1.70
N ILE A 566 -12.40 29.75 -1.86
CA ILE A 566 -12.69 29.11 -3.16
C ILE A 566 -13.74 29.93 -3.90
N VAL A 567 -13.46 30.28 -5.16
CA VAL A 567 -14.39 30.92 -6.08
C VAL A 567 -14.44 30.10 -7.38
N PHE A 568 -15.63 29.65 -7.76
CA PHE A 568 -15.84 29.03 -9.07
C PHE A 568 -16.02 30.13 -10.11
N VAL A 569 -15.27 30.07 -11.21
CA VAL A 569 -15.31 31.06 -12.28
C VAL A 569 -15.96 30.43 -13.51
N LEU A 570 -17.22 30.81 -13.76
CA LEU A 570 -18.08 30.21 -14.77
C LEU A 570 -18.46 31.22 -15.86
N GLY A 571 -18.90 30.72 -17.02
CA GLY A 571 -19.20 31.53 -18.20
C GLY A 571 -18.91 30.79 -19.50
N GLY A 572 -19.56 31.17 -20.59
CA GLY A 572 -19.38 30.54 -21.90
C GLY A 572 -17.93 30.58 -22.42
N PRO A 573 -17.54 29.66 -23.33
CA PRO A 573 -16.22 29.71 -23.96
C PRO A 573 -16.06 31.05 -24.70
N GLY A 574 -14.95 31.76 -24.49
CA GLY A 574 -14.75 33.11 -25.05
C GLY A 574 -15.26 34.28 -24.17
N SER A 575 -15.88 34.01 -23.01
CA SER A 575 -16.40 35.08 -22.14
C SER A 575 -15.34 35.96 -21.47
N GLY A 576 -14.07 35.52 -21.42
CA GLY A 576 -12.94 36.27 -20.87
C GLY A 576 -12.46 35.84 -19.48
N LYS A 577 -13.00 34.74 -18.91
CA LYS A 577 -12.66 34.19 -17.57
C LYS A 577 -11.18 34.27 -17.22
N GLY A 578 -10.32 33.52 -17.92
CA GLY A 578 -8.88 33.48 -17.63
C GLY A 578 -8.22 34.88 -17.56
N THR A 579 -8.46 35.73 -18.55
CA THR A 579 -7.96 37.13 -18.57
C THR A 579 -8.43 37.99 -17.39
N GLN A 580 -9.55 37.64 -16.76
CA GLN A 580 -10.01 38.29 -15.53
C GLN A 580 -9.46 37.59 -14.29
N CYS A 581 -9.32 36.27 -14.29
CA CYS A 581 -8.61 35.52 -13.26
C CYS A 581 -7.19 36.05 -13.06
N ASP A 582 -6.42 36.23 -14.15
CA ASP A 582 -5.04 36.69 -14.11
C ASP A 582 -4.93 38.07 -13.41
N LYS A 583 -5.85 39.00 -13.72
CA LYS A 583 -5.91 40.31 -13.04
C LYS A 583 -6.29 40.23 -11.56
N ILE A 584 -7.14 39.26 -11.20
CA ILE A 584 -7.52 38.99 -9.80
C ILE A 584 -6.34 38.35 -9.05
N VAL A 585 -5.54 37.49 -9.69
CA VAL A 585 -4.27 36.98 -9.16
C VAL A 585 -3.34 38.14 -8.83
N ASP A 586 -3.05 39.00 -9.81
CA ASP A 586 -2.13 40.15 -9.65
C ASP A 586 -2.56 41.11 -8.53
N THR A 587 -3.88 41.34 -8.37
CA THR A 587 -4.41 42.33 -7.42
C THR A 587 -4.68 41.74 -6.03
N LEU A 588 -5.23 40.52 -5.96
CA LEU A 588 -5.73 39.91 -4.72
C LEU A 588 -4.91 38.71 -4.25
N GLY A 589 -3.86 38.28 -4.96
CA GLY A 589 -2.99 37.18 -4.52
C GLY A 589 -3.73 35.84 -4.36
N PHE A 590 -4.75 35.63 -5.18
CA PHE A 590 -5.37 34.32 -5.38
C PHE A 590 -4.49 33.49 -6.33
N ALA A 591 -4.69 32.18 -6.38
CA ALA A 591 -4.16 31.32 -7.44
C ALA A 591 -5.24 31.08 -8.52
N HIS A 592 -4.87 31.20 -9.79
CA HIS A 592 -5.72 30.84 -10.92
C HIS A 592 -5.49 29.38 -11.30
N LEU A 593 -6.52 28.55 -11.14
CA LEU A 593 -6.50 27.11 -11.39
C LEU A 593 -7.45 26.77 -12.54
N SER A 594 -6.95 26.87 -13.78
CA SER A 594 -7.73 26.46 -14.96
C SER A 594 -7.58 24.96 -15.20
N THR A 595 -8.68 24.22 -15.06
CA THR A 595 -8.70 22.77 -15.36
C THR A 595 -8.26 22.45 -16.79
N GLY A 596 -8.54 23.34 -17.74
CA GLY A 596 -8.09 23.18 -19.11
C GLY A 596 -6.57 23.26 -19.26
N ASP A 597 -5.88 24.06 -18.45
CA ASP A 597 -4.42 24.19 -18.50
C ASP A 597 -3.73 23.05 -17.73
N LEU A 598 -4.29 22.61 -16.60
CA LEU A 598 -3.84 21.42 -15.88
C LEU A 598 -3.90 20.16 -16.77
N LEU A 599 -5.00 19.98 -17.51
CA LEU A 599 -5.15 18.87 -18.46
C LEU A 599 -4.18 19.00 -19.66
N ARG A 600 -3.94 20.22 -20.18
CA ARG A 600 -2.94 20.45 -21.24
C ARG A 600 -1.51 20.15 -20.79
N ALA A 601 -1.17 20.44 -19.54
CA ALA A 601 0.13 20.10 -18.98
C ALA A 601 0.35 18.57 -18.92
N GLU A 602 -0.67 17.81 -18.53
CA GLU A 602 -0.64 16.34 -18.53
C GLU A 602 -0.49 15.77 -19.96
N VAL A 603 -1.24 16.32 -20.94
CA VAL A 603 -1.09 15.97 -22.37
C VAL A 603 0.34 16.22 -22.86
N ALA A 604 0.93 17.37 -22.51
CA ALA A 604 2.29 17.74 -22.90
C ALA A 604 3.37 16.81 -22.32
N GLY A 605 3.09 16.09 -21.23
CA GLY A 605 3.95 15.05 -20.68
C GLY A 605 4.06 13.79 -21.55
N GLY A 606 3.20 13.62 -22.56
CA GLY A 606 3.28 12.53 -23.54
C GLY A 606 2.93 11.13 -23.00
N SER A 607 2.40 11.04 -21.78
CA SER A 607 2.00 9.79 -21.13
C SER A 607 0.85 9.09 -21.90
N PRO A 608 0.64 7.77 -21.72
CA PRO A 608 -0.53 7.08 -22.29
C PRO A 608 -1.85 7.76 -21.88
N LEU A 609 -1.95 8.14 -20.60
CA LEU A 609 -3.07 8.92 -20.06
C LEU A 609 -3.21 10.28 -20.75
N GLY A 610 -2.09 10.98 -21.00
CA GLY A 610 -2.08 12.25 -21.74
C GLY A 610 -2.67 12.11 -23.15
N LYS A 611 -2.46 10.99 -23.85
CA LYS A 611 -3.07 10.73 -25.17
C LYS A 611 -4.58 10.49 -25.09
N GLU A 612 -5.05 9.81 -24.05
CA GLU A 612 -6.48 9.62 -23.79
C GLU A 612 -7.17 10.95 -23.48
N ILE A 613 -6.57 11.79 -22.62
CA ILE A 613 -7.01 13.16 -22.34
C ILE A 613 -7.08 13.97 -23.65
N GLU A 614 -6.05 13.91 -24.49
CA GLU A 614 -5.99 14.65 -25.75
C GLU A 614 -7.16 14.27 -26.69
N ALA A 615 -7.46 12.98 -26.81
CA ALA A 615 -8.57 12.49 -27.63
C ALA A 615 -9.93 13.00 -27.11
N VAL A 616 -10.20 12.84 -25.80
CA VAL A 616 -11.43 13.32 -25.15
C VAL A 616 -11.59 14.84 -25.30
N MET A 617 -10.50 15.60 -25.17
CA MET A 617 -10.50 17.06 -25.35
C MET A 617 -10.75 17.47 -26.80
N LYS A 618 -10.17 16.78 -27.79
CA LYS A 618 -10.40 17.04 -29.23
C LYS A 618 -11.87 16.80 -29.64
N GLU A 619 -12.51 15.80 -29.03
CA GLU A 619 -13.95 15.54 -29.24
C GLU A 619 -14.87 16.54 -28.53
N GLY A 620 -14.33 17.46 -27.71
CA GLY A 620 -15.11 18.43 -26.94
C GLY A 620 -15.83 17.84 -25.72
N LYS A 621 -15.53 16.58 -25.36
CA LYS A 621 -16.12 15.87 -24.22
C LYS A 621 -15.51 16.33 -22.89
N MET A 622 -16.11 15.89 -21.77
CA MET A 622 -15.55 16.09 -20.44
C MET A 622 -14.55 14.99 -20.12
N VAL A 623 -13.40 15.37 -19.53
CA VAL A 623 -12.45 14.42 -18.94
C VAL A 623 -13.03 13.90 -17.62
N ASP A 624 -12.62 12.70 -17.23
CA ASP A 624 -13.03 12.03 -16.01
C ASP A 624 -12.94 12.93 -14.75
N LEU A 625 -13.92 12.76 -13.85
CA LEU A 625 -14.05 13.56 -12.64
C LEU A 625 -12.98 13.22 -11.61
N ALA A 626 -12.62 11.95 -11.41
CA ALA A 626 -11.59 11.57 -10.44
C ALA A 626 -10.22 12.09 -10.86
N LEU A 627 -9.88 11.99 -12.15
CA LEU A 627 -8.67 12.60 -12.72
C LEU A 627 -8.66 14.13 -12.56
N THR A 628 -9.76 14.80 -12.92
CA THR A 628 -9.86 16.26 -12.83
C THR A 628 -9.77 16.74 -11.38
N LYS A 629 -10.44 16.06 -10.44
CA LYS A 629 -10.36 16.26 -8.97
C LYS A 629 -8.92 16.16 -8.49
N ARG A 630 -8.20 15.10 -8.89
CA ARG A 630 -6.81 14.85 -8.49
C ARG A 630 -5.86 15.97 -8.93
N LEU A 631 -5.95 16.40 -10.19
CA LEU A 631 -5.15 17.49 -10.74
C LEU A 631 -5.46 18.82 -10.03
N LEU A 632 -6.74 19.13 -9.80
CA LEU A 632 -7.16 20.32 -9.05
C LEU A 632 -6.63 20.32 -7.62
N LEU A 633 -6.77 19.20 -6.89
CA LEU A 633 -6.34 19.07 -5.51
C LEU A 633 -4.81 19.26 -5.38
N GLY A 634 -4.02 18.67 -6.28
CA GLY A 634 -2.57 18.86 -6.32
C GLY A 634 -2.18 20.31 -6.58
N ALA A 635 -2.84 20.97 -7.54
CA ALA A 635 -2.59 22.37 -7.86
C ALA A 635 -3.00 23.32 -6.72
N MET A 636 -4.11 23.03 -6.01
CA MET A 636 -4.52 23.78 -4.82
C MET A 636 -3.52 23.64 -3.66
N LYS A 637 -2.99 22.42 -3.41
CA LYS A 637 -1.96 22.19 -2.37
C LYS A 637 -0.69 23.00 -2.67
N ALA A 638 -0.13 22.86 -3.88
CA ALA A 638 1.08 23.59 -4.29
C ALA A 638 0.90 25.12 -4.25
N ALA A 639 -0.28 25.61 -4.63
CA ALA A 639 -0.62 27.03 -4.54
C ALA A 639 -0.74 27.52 -3.08
N GLN A 640 -1.29 26.71 -2.17
CA GLN A 640 -1.37 27.04 -0.75
C GLN A 640 0.02 27.09 -0.10
N GLU A 641 0.89 26.13 -0.42
CA GLU A 641 2.29 26.11 0.01
C GLU A 641 3.07 27.33 -0.51
N SER A 642 2.71 27.81 -1.71
CA SER A 642 3.22 29.05 -2.30
C SER A 642 2.58 30.34 -1.71
N GLY A 643 1.71 30.23 -0.70
CA GLY A 643 1.13 31.37 0.01
C GLY A 643 -0.13 31.98 -0.62
N ALA A 644 -0.84 31.28 -1.50
CA ALA A 644 -2.06 31.78 -2.13
C ALA A 644 -3.17 32.11 -1.09
N ARG A 645 -3.81 33.28 -1.23
CA ARG A 645 -4.89 33.74 -0.32
C ARG A 645 -6.27 33.15 -0.64
N GLY A 646 -6.37 32.38 -1.72
CA GLY A 646 -7.62 31.82 -2.25
C GLY A 646 -7.41 31.21 -3.64
N PHE A 647 -8.46 30.58 -4.17
CA PHE A 647 -8.43 29.81 -5.41
C PHE A 647 -9.53 30.26 -6.37
N LEU A 648 -9.15 30.62 -7.59
CA LEU A 648 -10.05 30.86 -8.71
C LEU A 648 -10.07 29.60 -9.57
N VAL A 649 -11.13 28.81 -9.48
CA VAL A 649 -11.27 27.56 -10.24
C VAL A 649 -11.95 27.90 -11.57
N ASP A 650 -11.20 27.89 -12.67
CA ASP A 650 -11.72 28.15 -14.03
C ASP A 650 -11.96 26.84 -14.80
N GLY A 651 -13.06 26.85 -15.58
CA GLY A 651 -13.47 25.72 -16.42
C GLY A 651 -14.05 24.52 -15.66
N PHE A 652 -14.23 24.64 -14.34
CA PHE A 652 -14.81 23.64 -13.44
C PHE A 652 -15.56 24.35 -12.29
N PRO A 653 -16.62 23.74 -11.72
CA PRO A 653 -17.32 22.53 -12.17
C PRO A 653 -18.15 22.79 -13.42
N ARG A 654 -18.32 21.75 -14.25
CA ARG A 654 -19.11 21.82 -15.49
C ARG A 654 -20.50 21.19 -15.40
N THR A 655 -20.77 20.43 -14.35
CA THR A 655 -22.09 19.86 -14.02
C THR A 655 -22.38 20.06 -12.53
N VAL A 656 -23.65 19.95 -12.12
CA VAL A 656 -24.05 20.07 -10.71
C VAL A 656 -23.45 18.92 -9.88
N GLU A 657 -23.34 17.73 -10.45
CA GLU A 657 -22.67 16.57 -9.83
C GLU A 657 -21.19 16.86 -9.54
N GLN A 658 -20.45 17.41 -10.52
CA GLN A 658 -19.05 17.81 -10.30
C GLN A 658 -18.91 18.85 -9.18
N ALA A 659 -19.87 19.78 -9.09
CA ALA A 659 -19.90 20.78 -8.02
C ALA A 659 -20.11 20.10 -6.65
N GLN A 660 -21.11 19.22 -6.53
CA GLN A 660 -21.41 18.49 -5.30
C GLN A 660 -20.26 17.57 -4.86
N VAL A 661 -19.59 16.88 -5.79
CA VAL A 661 -18.41 16.05 -5.48
C VAL A 661 -17.25 16.92 -4.99
N PHE A 662 -16.99 18.07 -5.63
CA PHE A 662 -15.97 19.01 -5.16
C PHE A 662 -16.31 19.55 -3.76
N GLU A 663 -17.57 19.95 -3.52
CA GLU A 663 -18.03 20.43 -2.21
C GLU A 663 -17.93 19.40 -1.09
N LYS A 664 -18.04 18.10 -1.41
CA LYS A 664 -17.95 16.99 -0.45
C LYS A 664 -16.53 16.45 -0.26
N THR A 665 -15.57 16.84 -1.10
CA THR A 665 -14.23 16.22 -1.10
C THR A 665 -13.06 17.21 -1.09
N ILE A 666 -13.29 18.49 -1.37
CA ILE A 666 -12.26 19.53 -1.42
C ILE A 666 -12.64 20.70 -0.52
N GLY A 667 -13.82 21.29 -0.72
CA GLY A 667 -14.30 22.43 0.07
C GLY A 667 -15.42 23.18 -0.67
N ARG A 668 -16.21 23.98 0.05
CA ARG A 668 -17.35 24.70 -0.56
C ARG A 668 -16.91 26.04 -1.18
N PRO A 669 -17.40 26.41 -2.38
CA PRO A 669 -17.18 27.74 -2.93
C PRO A 669 -17.86 28.80 -2.04
N LYS A 670 -17.14 29.87 -1.74
CA LYS A 670 -17.72 31.05 -1.06
C LYS A 670 -18.55 31.90 -2.03
N MET A 671 -18.28 31.80 -3.33
CA MET A 671 -18.97 32.53 -4.40
C MET A 671 -18.80 31.81 -5.74
N VAL A 672 -19.78 32.01 -6.64
CA VAL A 672 -19.65 31.73 -8.07
C VAL A 672 -19.58 33.05 -8.82
N LEU A 673 -18.50 33.27 -9.57
CA LEU A 673 -18.32 34.42 -10.45
C LEU A 673 -18.74 34.03 -11.86
N PHE A 674 -19.91 34.50 -12.31
CA PHE A 674 -20.46 34.16 -13.63
C PHE A 674 -20.28 35.30 -14.63
N PHE A 675 -19.51 35.04 -15.69
CA PHE A 675 -19.34 35.97 -16.82
C PHE A 675 -20.42 35.77 -17.87
N GLU A 676 -21.41 36.66 -17.85
CA GLU A 676 -22.56 36.67 -18.75
C GLU A 676 -22.22 37.44 -20.03
N VAL A 677 -22.27 36.76 -21.17
CA VAL A 677 -21.91 37.30 -22.50
C VAL A 677 -22.85 36.67 -23.55
N PRO A 678 -23.48 37.46 -24.43
CA PRO A 678 -24.31 36.96 -25.53
C PRO A 678 -23.57 35.98 -26.45
N GLU A 679 -24.28 34.99 -26.98
CA GLU A 679 -23.73 33.90 -27.79
C GLU A 679 -23.00 34.40 -29.06
N ASP A 680 -23.56 35.37 -29.75
CA ASP A 680 -22.96 36.00 -30.94
C ASP A 680 -21.58 36.61 -30.61
N VAL A 681 -21.46 37.28 -29.46
CA VAL A 681 -20.20 37.85 -28.96
C VAL A 681 -19.21 36.74 -28.57
N LEU A 682 -19.68 35.62 -27.98
CA LEU A 682 -18.83 34.46 -27.69
C LEU A 682 -18.25 33.84 -28.97
N VAL A 683 -19.10 33.62 -29.99
CA VAL A 683 -18.68 33.07 -31.29
C VAL A 683 -17.67 33.99 -31.98
N GLN A 684 -17.94 35.30 -32.05
CA GLN A 684 -16.99 36.28 -32.62
C GLN A 684 -15.63 36.26 -31.93
N ARG A 685 -15.60 36.18 -30.59
CA ARG A 685 -14.36 36.14 -29.80
C ARG A 685 -13.58 34.85 -30.02
N LEU A 686 -14.25 33.70 -30.13
CA LEU A 686 -13.60 32.41 -30.34
C LEU A 686 -13.02 32.28 -31.74
N LEU A 687 -13.72 32.72 -32.78
CA LEU A 687 -13.21 32.72 -34.16
C LEU A 687 -11.92 33.56 -34.26
N LYS A 688 -11.94 34.79 -33.75
CA LYS A 688 -10.76 35.67 -33.70
C LYS A 688 -9.61 35.08 -32.86
N ARG A 689 -9.92 34.25 -31.86
CA ARG A 689 -8.90 33.53 -31.07
C ARG A 689 -8.27 32.37 -31.85
N GLY A 690 -9.06 31.62 -32.63
CA GLY A 690 -8.55 30.58 -33.52
C GLY A 690 -7.52 31.13 -34.51
N GLU A 691 -7.82 32.28 -35.12
CA GLU A 691 -6.94 33.00 -36.04
C GLU A 691 -5.60 33.45 -35.42
N THR A 692 -5.58 33.75 -34.11
CA THR A 692 -4.44 34.40 -33.43
C THR A 692 -3.64 33.52 -32.49
N SER A 693 -4.19 32.38 -32.03
CA SER A 693 -3.58 31.55 -30.98
C SER A 693 -3.15 30.14 -31.41
N GLY A 694 -3.45 29.73 -32.65
CA GLY A 694 -3.07 28.41 -33.18
C GLY A 694 -3.78 27.22 -32.50
N ARG A 695 -4.85 27.46 -31.74
CA ARG A 695 -5.62 26.40 -31.07
C ARG A 695 -6.42 25.57 -32.07
N ALA A 696 -6.07 24.29 -32.19
CA ALA A 696 -6.73 23.34 -33.10
C ALA A 696 -8.21 23.08 -32.77
N ASP A 697 -8.68 23.41 -31.56
CA ASP A 697 -10.06 23.22 -31.07
C ASP A 697 -11.01 24.43 -31.28
N ASP A 698 -10.58 25.47 -31.99
CA ASP A 698 -11.35 26.72 -32.23
C ASP A 698 -11.91 26.82 -33.68
N ASN A 699 -12.56 25.75 -34.17
CA ASN A 699 -13.31 25.78 -35.44
C ASN A 699 -14.83 26.00 -35.20
N LEU A 700 -15.58 26.43 -36.22
CA LEU A 700 -16.98 26.83 -36.04
C LEU A 700 -17.88 25.71 -35.47
N GLU A 701 -17.63 24.45 -35.82
CA GLU A 701 -18.40 23.31 -35.34
C GLU A 701 -18.09 22.99 -33.87
N SER A 702 -16.80 22.97 -33.50
CA SER A 702 -16.37 22.77 -32.11
C SER A 702 -16.81 23.93 -31.21
N ILE A 703 -16.77 25.18 -31.70
CA ILE A 703 -17.26 26.37 -31.00
C ILE A 703 -18.73 26.22 -30.62
N LYS A 704 -19.59 25.85 -31.58
CA LYS A 704 -21.03 25.63 -31.32
C LYS A 704 -21.27 24.53 -30.29
N LYS A 705 -20.63 23.37 -30.46
CA LYS A 705 -20.72 22.25 -29.49
C LYS A 705 -20.30 22.65 -28.07
N ARG A 706 -19.27 23.49 -27.93
CA ARG A 706 -18.79 23.98 -26.62
C ARG A 706 -19.75 24.98 -25.96
N ILE A 707 -20.43 25.80 -26.76
CA ILE A 707 -21.47 26.73 -26.26
C ILE A 707 -22.72 25.93 -25.85
N GLU A 708 -23.16 24.99 -26.68
CA GLU A 708 -24.28 24.08 -26.39
C GLU A 708 -24.02 23.27 -25.10
N MET A 709 -22.85 22.64 -24.97
CA MET A 709 -22.44 21.94 -23.75
C MET A 709 -22.39 22.86 -22.52
N PHE A 710 -21.96 24.12 -22.69
CA PHE A 710 -21.99 25.09 -21.59
C PHE A 710 -23.43 25.40 -21.15
N VAL A 711 -24.35 25.63 -22.09
CA VAL A 711 -25.77 25.91 -21.80
C VAL A 711 -26.46 24.71 -21.17
N GLN A 712 -26.23 23.50 -21.68
CA GLN A 712 -26.91 22.28 -21.21
C GLN A 712 -26.37 21.77 -19.86
N ALA A 713 -25.05 21.84 -19.63
CA ALA A 713 -24.42 21.22 -18.46
C ALA A 713 -23.97 22.22 -17.39
N SER A 714 -23.38 23.35 -17.80
CA SER A 714 -22.71 24.29 -16.88
C SER A 714 -23.59 25.46 -16.44
N LEU A 715 -24.56 25.90 -17.24
CA LEU A 715 -25.54 26.91 -16.82
C LEU A 715 -26.43 26.41 -15.65
N PRO A 716 -26.87 25.14 -15.57
CA PRO A 716 -27.51 24.58 -14.37
C PRO A 716 -26.69 24.71 -13.09
N VAL A 717 -25.36 24.72 -13.16
CA VAL A 717 -24.48 24.98 -12.00
C VAL A 717 -24.65 26.41 -11.51
N VAL A 718 -24.66 27.38 -12.43
CA VAL A 718 -24.87 28.80 -12.10
C VAL A 718 -26.25 28.99 -11.46
N GLN A 719 -27.29 28.36 -12.02
CA GLN A 719 -28.66 28.39 -11.50
C GLN A 719 -28.77 27.76 -10.10
N HIS A 720 -28.12 26.62 -9.86
CA HIS A 720 -28.06 25.98 -8.55
C HIS A 720 -27.52 26.94 -7.48
N TYR A 721 -26.41 27.63 -7.76
CA TYR A 721 -25.82 28.61 -6.84
C TYR A 721 -26.51 29.97 -6.81
N GLU A 722 -27.32 30.32 -7.82
CA GLU A 722 -28.24 31.47 -7.76
C GLU A 722 -29.33 31.26 -6.72
N VAL A 723 -29.91 30.05 -6.66
CA VAL A 723 -30.91 29.69 -5.63
C VAL A 723 -30.32 29.73 -4.21
N GLU A 724 -29.03 29.38 -4.06
CA GLU A 724 -28.30 29.52 -2.80
C GLU A 724 -27.83 30.95 -2.47
N GLY A 725 -28.00 31.92 -3.39
CA GLY A 725 -27.54 33.30 -3.22
C GLY A 725 -26.02 33.49 -3.27
N LYS A 726 -25.27 32.52 -3.84
CA LYS A 726 -23.79 32.56 -3.96
C LYS A 726 -23.29 33.09 -5.31
N THR A 727 -24.15 33.28 -6.31
CA THR A 727 -23.75 33.72 -7.65
C THR A 727 -23.67 35.25 -7.78
N SER A 728 -22.52 35.75 -8.24
CA SER A 728 -22.31 37.13 -8.70
C SER A 728 -22.17 37.16 -10.22
N LYS A 729 -23.07 37.87 -10.91
CA LYS A 729 -23.06 38.02 -12.38
C LYS A 729 -22.26 39.23 -12.81
N VAL A 730 -21.43 39.07 -13.84
CA VAL A 730 -20.61 40.14 -14.44
C VAL A 730 -20.87 40.16 -15.94
N GLY A 731 -21.42 41.27 -16.44
CA GLY A 731 -21.64 41.48 -17.88
C GLY A 731 -20.32 41.66 -18.63
N GLY A 732 -19.96 40.72 -19.50
CA GLY A 732 -18.67 40.70 -20.19
C GLY A 732 -18.64 41.43 -21.55
N VAL A 733 -19.60 42.32 -21.83
CA VAL A 733 -19.77 43.01 -23.12
C VAL A 733 -19.08 44.39 -23.17
N CYS A 734 -18.81 45.00 -22.01
CA CYS A 734 -18.05 46.26 -21.96
C CYS A 734 -16.55 46.03 -22.17
N GLY A 735 -15.89 47.02 -22.81
CA GLY A 735 -14.43 47.12 -22.81
C GLY A 735 -13.90 47.20 -21.37
N VAL A 736 -12.68 46.70 -21.15
CA VAL A 736 -12.07 46.49 -19.82
C VAL A 736 -12.21 47.71 -18.91
N VAL A 737 -13.18 47.67 -18.00
CA VAL A 737 -13.31 48.58 -16.86
C VAL A 737 -13.55 47.71 -15.63
N ILE A 738 -12.68 47.86 -14.63
CA ILE A 738 -12.74 47.12 -13.38
C ILE A 738 -13.69 47.87 -12.45
N CYS A 739 -14.83 47.27 -12.09
CA CYS A 739 -15.67 47.76 -11.01
C CYS A 739 -15.28 47.07 -9.69
N VAL A 740 -14.33 47.65 -8.94
CA VAL A 740 -14.12 47.30 -7.52
C VAL A 740 -14.85 48.34 -6.66
N GLY A 741 -15.99 47.97 -6.09
CA GLY A 741 -16.78 48.85 -5.21
C GLY A 741 -18.03 48.15 -4.68
N PRO A 742 -18.42 48.34 -3.41
CA PRO A 742 -19.49 47.55 -2.80
C PRO A 742 -20.87 48.11 -3.14
N THR A 743 -21.64 47.40 -3.96
CA THR A 743 -23.06 47.69 -4.20
C THR A 743 -23.95 46.70 -3.45
N VAL A 744 -24.56 47.16 -2.37
CA VAL A 744 -25.58 46.42 -1.59
C VAL A 744 -26.99 46.82 -2.05
N GLY A 745 -27.82 45.83 -2.36
CA GLY A 745 -29.28 45.97 -2.50
C GLY A 745 -29.78 46.29 -3.90
N PRO A 746 -31.00 45.84 -4.24
CA PRO A 746 -32.17 46.57 -3.72
C PRO A 746 -33.29 45.72 -3.09
N ASN A 747 -34.28 46.44 -2.54
CA ASN A 747 -35.61 46.00 -2.06
C ASN A 747 -35.73 45.16 -0.77
N ARG A 748 -36.04 45.87 0.33
CA ARG A 748 -37.29 45.63 1.09
C ARG A 748 -37.98 46.94 1.45
N TYR A 749 -39.22 47.09 0.99
CA TYR A 749 -40.16 48.12 1.46
C TYR A 749 -40.62 47.78 2.90
N GLN A 750 -40.40 48.66 3.86
CA GLN A 750 -41.24 48.72 5.07
C GLN A 750 -41.25 50.13 5.67
N ARG A 751 -42.45 50.72 5.76
CA ARG A 751 -42.65 52.03 6.40
C ARG A 751 -42.39 51.93 7.91
N ARG A 752 -41.63 52.86 8.47
CA ARG A 752 -41.67 53.20 9.91
C ARG A 752 -41.73 54.71 10.10
N GLY A 753 -42.60 55.14 11.01
CA GLY A 753 -42.79 56.55 11.37
C GLY A 753 -41.66 57.11 12.24
N PRO A 754 -41.74 58.41 12.61
CA PRO A 754 -40.62 59.12 13.24
C PRO A 754 -40.38 58.68 14.69
N SER A 755 -39.11 58.43 15.00
CA SER A 755 -38.64 58.10 16.35
C SER A 755 -38.67 59.32 17.29
N ARG A 756 -39.23 59.15 18.48
CA ARG A 756 -39.00 60.08 19.61
C ARG A 756 -37.70 59.71 20.33
N ARG A 757 -36.86 60.72 20.57
CA ARG A 757 -35.66 60.63 21.42
C ARG A 757 -36.04 60.67 22.92
N SER A 758 -35.39 59.84 23.74
CA SER A 758 -35.02 60.18 25.12
C SER A 758 -33.92 59.20 25.63
N PRO A 759 -33.08 59.57 26.63
CA PRO A 759 -31.68 59.12 26.61
C PRO A 759 -31.11 58.50 27.92
N LYS A 760 -29.95 57.83 27.76
CA LYS A 760 -28.82 57.66 28.72
C LYS A 760 -29.00 56.85 30.02
N ARG A 761 -27.95 56.03 30.27
CA ARG A 761 -27.58 55.32 31.52
C ARG A 761 -28.52 54.15 31.89
N ARG A 762 -28.03 53.05 32.46
CA ARG A 762 -26.66 52.70 32.91
C ARG A 762 -25.96 51.73 31.97
#